data_AF-R5GFG3-F1
#
_entry.id   AF-R5GFG3-F1
#
_cell.length_a   1.000
_cell.length_b   1.000
_cell.length_c   1.000
_cell.angle_alpha   90.00
_cell.angle_beta   90.00
_cell.angle_gamma   90.00
#
_symmetry.space_group_name_H-M   'P 1'
#
loop_
_entity.id
_entity.type
_entity.pdbx_description
1 polymer ?
#
loop_
_entity_poly.entity_id
_entity_poly.type
_entity_poly.pdbx_seq_one_letter_code
_entity_poly.pdbx_strand_id
1 'polypeptide(L)'
;MENITKKLKRAYNPIQLFNSLKTTIMRKNTTLSRSLLLTAALAFSTATLTAQVTAVDSKVTDLAQIVDGGTYAIKCVGRPAGSDDTQYQGWVYENTDRSALFVGGDAETPAVGLGAEYIFTAHVVDATASTYRFEAASGNYIAAASEGGQNAKIVTTVADDGGTATTYYLTLKAVAEIAGEGVWSMQSNANKAFVMKPNNGKQNEETPAGCLVYNNGAGATLDAWEIYPVNDTQLAIEYPFETSTVSGTEWTGSEHWYTLLTRGTYWVYNAGTSKIDLNAATPDLNDDAYLWAIAGNADDGFKIYNKAAGPQVVLTVTDGNAVDMFQGEGTAMIIAEYPSGGSTAMPGGWCISVPGTNQFLNKQDKDDPKDGLSELWIWNSTGAGGEIGSVVTFTDVMTAYEALRDEYTAVADYIGAYSQSAIDASGIKSATTTEEFRAAFAKLEAAEKVAPEAGTIYRLTTAARTAGTLGIVLDGDIVVRGTNASATNASQLWQLEAAGEGYKLKNMNGGLYLSTIKQDGTNTFDATLVSADEAAVWTLEELALGVIRPRTGEDNSLMMHCAPNGHIVSWNDGLGSASAWNIIPASTIDVTIGEAGYATLNLPVAVQLSEGLTAYTATSETADAITLDEVEGKVLPAGSPVLLGGGQGSHTLTILASNSDAALTSKFAGTLLPTAVPDDVNAYILAKKEGDAEAKFYQLAESEPIYAPLYYRLVTRANDDRRGRAIELVAEGSPLIESGATAGLLWSSTEAQSDYQLWQFVPDPDGSGKYAMVCKAQPEGSVNPTPTDVANAGRWNYDATTRHYNFNLNLSGTADGVDYYNITSDQTDSQWFMNSAGSKQGYSINLHNNPNDGTNAGYFSFNVVEYDTDEVIGTDNTPRVIAANKAYYVSTQATGEALSLSFGGPAVGIDQIATPGAEKAQTYYDLQGRRVLYPSNGIYVTGDGQKVFIK
;
A
#
# COMPACT_ATOMS: atom_id res chain seq x y z
N MET A 1 19.29 40.56 -21.35
CA MET A 1 20.47 39.70 -21.60
C MET A 1 21.25 39.34 -20.34
N GLU A 2 21.18 40.12 -19.25
CA GLU A 2 21.86 39.78 -17.98
C GLU A 2 21.03 38.87 -17.02
N ASN A 3 19.75 38.63 -17.33
CA ASN A 3 18.85 37.75 -16.54
C ASN A 3 18.73 36.31 -17.07
N ILE A 4 19.31 35.99 -18.24
CA ILE A 4 19.34 34.63 -18.78
C ILE A 4 20.59 33.88 -18.29
N THR A 5 21.67 34.60 -18.00
CA THR A 5 22.95 34.02 -17.54
C THR A 5 22.96 33.63 -16.05
N LYS A 6 21.97 34.07 -15.25
CA LYS A 6 21.90 33.75 -13.81
C LYS A 6 21.16 32.44 -13.47
N LYS A 7 20.44 31.84 -14.43
CA LYS A 7 19.77 30.53 -14.25
C LYS A 7 20.67 29.31 -14.53
N LEU A 8 21.89 29.52 -15.04
CA LEU A 8 22.82 28.45 -15.44
C LEU A 8 23.91 28.14 -14.38
N LYS A 9 23.79 28.60 -13.13
CA LYS A 9 24.82 28.43 -12.08
C LYS A 9 24.31 27.85 -10.74
N ARG A 10 23.39 26.89 -10.77
CA ARG A 10 23.13 26.05 -9.59
C ARG A 10 23.35 24.60 -9.96
N ALA A 11 24.27 23.97 -9.24
CA ALA A 11 24.72 22.59 -9.40
C ALA A 11 23.53 21.65 -9.64
N TYR A 12 23.57 20.96 -10.77
CA TYR A 12 22.54 20.00 -11.16
C TYR A 12 22.66 18.76 -10.27
N ASN A 13 21.74 18.64 -9.32
CA ASN A 13 21.45 17.41 -8.59
C ASN A 13 20.76 16.42 -9.55
N PRO A 14 21.12 15.12 -9.60
CA PRO A 14 20.48 14.10 -10.44
C PRO A 14 18.95 14.10 -10.35
N ILE A 15 18.41 14.40 -9.17
CA ILE A 15 16.96 14.49 -8.91
C ILE A 15 16.29 15.64 -9.68
N GLN A 16 17.00 16.74 -9.95
CA GLN A 16 16.44 17.87 -10.71
C GLN A 16 16.51 17.69 -12.23
N LEU A 17 17.52 16.98 -12.73
CA LEU A 17 17.56 16.57 -14.14
C LEU A 17 16.38 15.60 -14.42
N PHE A 18 16.20 14.61 -13.54
CA PHE A 18 15.06 13.68 -13.51
C PHE A 18 13.71 14.42 -13.50
N ASN A 19 13.55 15.45 -12.66
CA ASN A 19 12.31 16.24 -12.60
C ASN A 19 12.07 17.15 -13.81
N SER A 20 13.13 17.63 -14.48
CA SER A 20 13.01 18.47 -15.70
C SER A 20 12.72 17.66 -16.97
N LEU A 21 13.24 16.42 -17.07
CA LEU A 21 12.86 15.45 -18.11
C LEU A 21 11.39 15.06 -17.95
N LYS A 22 10.94 14.85 -16.70
CA LYS A 22 9.54 14.58 -16.37
C LYS A 22 8.59 15.63 -16.96
N THR A 23 8.92 16.92 -16.88
CA THR A 23 8.02 18.01 -17.31
C THR A 23 7.98 18.27 -18.81
N THR A 24 9.06 17.98 -19.55
CA THR A 24 9.15 18.29 -20.99
C THR A 24 8.73 17.10 -21.88
N ILE A 25 8.90 15.86 -21.39
CA ILE A 25 8.58 14.61 -22.13
C ILE A 25 7.10 14.22 -21.97
N MET A 26 6.40 14.76 -20.97
CA MET A 26 4.96 14.54 -20.72
C MET A 26 3.99 15.03 -21.83
N ARG A 27 4.48 15.48 -23.00
CA ARG A 27 3.67 16.03 -24.11
C ARG A 27 3.64 15.19 -25.40
N LYS A 28 4.22 13.99 -25.47
CA LYS A 28 4.16 13.12 -26.66
C LYS A 28 3.79 11.66 -26.34
N ASN A 29 3.10 11.03 -27.30
CA ASN A 29 2.01 10.08 -27.14
C ASN A 29 2.36 8.56 -27.15
N THR A 30 3.53 8.11 -26.67
CA THR A 30 3.78 6.64 -26.67
C THR A 30 4.40 6.12 -25.37
N THR A 31 3.77 5.08 -24.83
CA THR A 31 4.14 4.34 -23.61
C THR A 31 5.53 3.69 -23.71
N LEU A 32 5.93 3.27 -24.93
CA LEU A 32 7.25 2.70 -25.26
C LEU A 32 8.44 3.59 -24.83
N SER A 33 8.29 4.91 -24.92
CA SER A 33 9.39 5.84 -24.61
C SER A 33 9.63 6.04 -23.11
N ARG A 34 8.69 5.63 -22.23
CA ARG A 34 8.74 5.91 -20.78
C ARG A 34 9.41 4.81 -19.97
N SER A 35 9.13 3.54 -20.26
CA SER A 35 9.75 2.42 -19.56
C SER A 35 11.27 2.41 -19.76
N LEU A 36 11.78 2.78 -20.96
CA LEU A 36 13.22 2.93 -21.19
C LEU A 36 13.90 4.06 -20.41
N LEU A 37 13.20 5.17 -20.15
CA LEU A 37 13.74 6.27 -19.35
C LEU A 37 13.80 5.92 -17.85
N LEU A 38 12.91 5.05 -17.36
CA LEU A 38 12.94 4.55 -16.00
C LEU A 38 14.05 3.51 -15.81
N THR A 39 14.27 2.62 -16.79
CA THR A 39 15.39 1.66 -16.80
C THR A 39 16.75 2.37 -16.91
N ALA A 40 16.86 3.40 -17.76
CA ALA A 40 18.08 4.23 -17.86
C ALA A 40 18.38 5.03 -16.57
N ALA A 41 17.35 5.35 -15.77
CA ALA A 41 17.52 6.02 -14.47
C ALA A 41 17.87 5.05 -13.32
N LEU A 42 17.69 3.74 -13.52
CA LEU A 42 18.07 2.68 -12.57
C LEU A 42 19.45 2.07 -12.89
N ALA A 43 19.93 2.20 -14.14
CA ALA A 43 21.21 1.69 -14.61
C ALA A 43 22.45 2.52 -14.18
N PHE A 44 22.44 3.09 -12.99
CA PHE A 44 23.65 3.71 -12.42
C PHE A 44 24.43 2.64 -11.64
N SER A 45 25.18 1.78 -12.35
CA SER A 45 26.14 0.87 -11.72
C SER A 45 27.49 1.56 -11.57
N THR A 46 28.00 1.62 -10.34
CA THR A 46 29.42 1.89 -10.08
C THR A 46 30.23 0.66 -10.44
N ALA A 47 31.43 0.81 -11.01
CA ALA A 47 32.28 -0.34 -11.32
C ALA A 47 32.68 -1.05 -10.01
N THR A 48 32.21 -2.27 -9.83
CA THR A 48 32.69 -3.17 -8.78
C THR A 48 33.91 -3.91 -9.33
N LEU A 49 35.04 -3.80 -8.63
CA LEU A 49 36.19 -4.67 -8.88
C LEU A 49 35.89 -6.03 -8.25
N THR A 50 35.55 -7.01 -9.06
CA THR A 50 35.33 -8.40 -8.59
C THR A 50 36.53 -9.25 -8.97
N ALA A 51 36.96 -10.13 -8.07
CA ALA A 51 38.03 -11.08 -8.36
C ALA A 51 37.51 -12.16 -9.32
N GLN A 52 38.15 -12.36 -10.46
CA GLN A 52 37.83 -13.44 -11.39
C GLN A 52 38.92 -14.51 -11.39
N VAL A 53 38.53 -15.78 -11.53
CA VAL A 53 39.43 -16.92 -11.62
C VAL A 53 40.18 -16.90 -12.96
N THR A 54 41.51 -16.77 -12.93
CA THR A 54 42.34 -16.76 -14.15
C THR A 54 43.07 -18.08 -14.37
N ALA A 55 43.23 -18.89 -13.31
CA ALA A 55 43.81 -20.23 -13.39
C ALA A 55 43.30 -21.16 -12.29
N VAL A 56 43.08 -22.44 -12.65
CA VAL A 56 42.77 -23.52 -11.71
C VAL A 56 43.73 -24.71 -11.88
N ASP A 57 43.96 -25.44 -10.79
CA ASP A 57 44.67 -26.72 -10.82
C ASP A 57 43.74 -27.88 -11.22
N SER A 58 44.34 -29.05 -11.45
CA SER A 58 43.59 -30.30 -11.61
C SER A 58 42.71 -30.56 -10.39
N LYS A 59 41.52 -31.15 -10.61
CA LYS A 59 40.57 -31.46 -9.53
C LYS A 59 41.23 -32.19 -8.35
N VAL A 60 40.77 -31.84 -7.15
CA VAL A 60 41.17 -32.50 -5.91
C VAL A 60 40.80 -33.99 -5.99
N THR A 61 41.78 -34.85 -5.76
CA THR A 61 41.63 -36.32 -5.71
C THR A 61 41.98 -36.91 -4.36
N ASP A 62 42.69 -36.13 -3.52
CA ASP A 62 43.02 -36.42 -2.14
C ASP A 62 42.66 -35.21 -1.28
N LEU A 63 41.91 -35.42 -0.19
CA LEU A 63 41.47 -34.35 0.70
C LEU A 63 42.64 -33.63 1.38
N ALA A 64 43.83 -34.25 1.43
CA ALA A 64 45.06 -33.58 1.86
C ALA A 64 45.51 -32.42 0.93
N GLN A 65 44.95 -32.33 -0.29
CA GLN A 65 45.17 -31.20 -1.21
C GLN A 65 44.34 -29.96 -0.84
N ILE A 66 43.37 -30.10 0.08
CA ILE A 66 42.64 -28.97 0.65
C ILE A 66 43.46 -28.41 1.82
N VAL A 67 43.98 -27.19 1.66
CA VAL A 67 44.84 -26.53 2.65
C VAL A 67 44.10 -25.38 3.33
N ASP A 68 44.49 -25.09 4.57
CA ASP A 68 43.91 -24.00 5.36
C ASP A 68 44.21 -22.65 4.70
N GLY A 69 43.16 -21.85 4.46
CA GLY A 69 43.22 -20.59 3.73
C GLY A 69 43.32 -20.74 2.20
N GLY A 70 43.25 -21.95 1.65
CA GLY A 70 43.22 -22.18 0.21
C GLY A 70 41.88 -21.78 -0.42
N THR A 71 41.92 -21.29 -1.66
CA THR A 71 40.72 -20.90 -2.42
C THR A 71 40.33 -21.97 -3.44
N TYR A 72 39.03 -22.25 -3.55
CA TYR A 72 38.50 -23.34 -4.37
C TYR A 72 37.23 -22.95 -5.09
N ALA A 73 37.07 -23.45 -6.31
CA ALA A 73 35.80 -23.46 -7.03
C ALA A 73 35.14 -24.84 -6.88
N ILE A 74 33.83 -24.85 -6.63
CA ILE A 74 33.07 -26.07 -6.34
C ILE A 74 32.09 -26.33 -7.48
N LYS A 75 32.12 -27.53 -8.05
CA LYS A 75 31.24 -27.95 -9.15
C LYS A 75 30.31 -29.08 -8.72
N CYS A 76 29.02 -28.90 -8.97
CA CYS A 76 28.03 -29.97 -8.87
C CYS A 76 28.07 -30.80 -10.15
N VAL A 77 28.37 -32.11 -10.03
CA VAL A 77 28.37 -33.04 -11.18
C VAL A 77 27.41 -34.21 -11.02
N GLY A 78 26.69 -34.30 -9.89
CA GLY A 78 25.65 -35.31 -9.65
C GLY A 78 24.40 -35.10 -10.50
N ARG A 79 23.72 -36.21 -10.87
CA ARG A 79 22.43 -36.22 -11.59
C ARG A 79 21.46 -37.17 -10.92
N PRO A 80 20.12 -36.95 -10.96
CA PRO A 80 19.14 -37.89 -10.43
C PRO A 80 19.34 -39.31 -10.99
N ALA A 81 19.17 -40.33 -10.15
CA ALA A 81 19.35 -41.72 -10.57
C ALA A 81 18.36 -42.05 -11.71
N GLY A 82 18.89 -42.38 -12.89
CA GLY A 82 18.10 -42.64 -14.10
C GLY A 82 17.72 -41.42 -14.93
N SER A 83 18.25 -40.23 -14.63
CA SER A 83 18.08 -39.02 -15.44
C SER A 83 19.31 -38.73 -16.30
N ASP A 84 19.10 -38.50 -17.59
CA ASP A 84 20.14 -38.06 -18.54
C ASP A 84 20.26 -36.52 -18.62
N ASP A 85 19.43 -35.79 -17.86
CA ASP A 85 19.33 -34.34 -17.92
C ASP A 85 20.53 -33.65 -17.25
N THR A 86 21.07 -32.66 -17.96
CA THR A 86 22.31 -31.96 -17.62
C THR A 86 22.05 -30.67 -16.84
N GLN A 87 20.80 -30.21 -16.74
CA GLN A 87 20.41 -28.98 -16.04
C GLN A 87 20.72 -28.98 -14.53
N TYR A 88 21.12 -30.13 -13.98
CA TYR A 88 21.45 -30.33 -12.56
C TYR A 88 22.94 -30.16 -12.25
N GLN A 89 23.75 -29.87 -13.27
CA GLN A 89 25.20 -29.76 -13.19
C GLN A 89 25.62 -28.30 -13.44
N GLY A 90 26.65 -27.83 -12.74
CA GLY A 90 27.13 -26.45 -12.87
C GLY A 90 28.01 -26.03 -11.69
N TRP A 91 28.47 -24.78 -11.71
CA TRP A 91 29.33 -24.20 -10.68
C TRP A 91 28.51 -23.60 -9.53
N VAL A 92 28.96 -23.81 -8.29
CA VAL A 92 28.30 -23.26 -7.11
C VAL A 92 28.68 -21.80 -6.94
N TYR A 93 27.70 -20.94 -6.67
CA TYR A 93 27.94 -19.55 -6.30
C TYR A 93 27.11 -19.10 -5.10
N GLU A 94 27.61 -18.07 -4.43
CA GLU A 94 26.89 -17.29 -3.43
C GLU A 94 25.89 -16.33 -4.08
N ASN A 95 24.62 -16.44 -3.69
CA ASN A 95 23.62 -15.41 -3.94
C ASN A 95 23.46 -14.54 -2.68
N THR A 96 23.99 -13.32 -2.73
CA THR A 96 24.02 -12.39 -1.59
C THR A 96 22.63 -11.88 -1.20
N ASP A 97 21.77 -11.59 -2.18
CA ASP A 97 20.39 -11.14 -1.96
C ASP A 97 19.56 -12.15 -1.17
N ARG A 98 19.84 -13.44 -1.36
CA ARG A 98 19.12 -14.54 -0.71
C ARG A 98 19.90 -15.19 0.44
N SER A 99 21.16 -14.80 0.65
CA SER A 99 22.07 -15.40 1.64
C SER A 99 22.12 -16.93 1.55
N ALA A 100 22.20 -17.46 0.33
CA ALA A 100 22.11 -18.89 0.04
C ALA A 100 22.96 -19.31 -1.17
N LEU A 101 23.19 -20.62 -1.32
CA LEU A 101 23.97 -21.18 -2.44
C LEU A 101 23.08 -21.57 -3.62
N PHE A 102 23.56 -21.28 -4.82
CA PHE A 102 22.92 -21.58 -6.10
C PHE A 102 23.88 -22.32 -7.03
N VAL A 103 23.34 -22.92 -8.09
CA VAL A 103 24.14 -23.52 -9.18
C VAL A 103 23.97 -22.66 -10.43
N GLY A 104 25.08 -22.25 -11.04
CA GLY A 104 25.11 -21.44 -12.27
C GLY A 104 26.03 -22.05 -13.33
N GLY A 105 25.78 -21.70 -14.60
CA GLY A 105 26.50 -22.27 -15.75
C GLY A 105 26.10 -23.72 -16.06
N ASP A 106 26.61 -24.25 -17.17
CA ASP A 106 26.42 -25.65 -17.57
C ASP A 106 27.60 -26.54 -17.13
N ALA A 107 27.48 -27.85 -17.34
CA ALA A 107 28.52 -28.83 -17.00
C ALA A 107 29.82 -28.68 -17.81
N GLU A 108 29.81 -27.97 -18.94
CA GLU A 108 30.95 -27.84 -19.84
C GLU A 108 31.71 -26.53 -19.62
N THR A 109 31.11 -25.58 -18.90
CA THR A 109 31.71 -24.27 -18.56
C THR A 109 33.03 -24.47 -17.79
N PRO A 110 34.16 -23.91 -18.28
CA PRO A 110 35.44 -23.98 -17.58
C PRO A 110 35.44 -23.11 -16.32
N ALA A 111 36.33 -23.41 -15.36
CA ALA A 111 36.44 -22.64 -14.12
C ALA A 111 37.09 -21.25 -14.32
N VAL A 112 37.84 -21.07 -15.42
CA VAL A 112 38.46 -19.80 -15.77
C VAL A 112 37.38 -18.82 -16.23
N GLY A 113 37.38 -17.62 -15.66
CA GLY A 113 36.38 -16.56 -15.89
C GLY A 113 35.28 -16.49 -14.83
N LEU A 114 35.21 -17.45 -13.89
CA LEU A 114 34.23 -17.40 -12.80
C LEU A 114 34.49 -16.21 -11.87
N GLY A 115 33.41 -15.55 -11.44
CA GLY A 115 33.43 -14.41 -10.51
C GLY A 115 33.76 -14.81 -9.07
N ALA A 116 33.93 -13.80 -8.20
CA ALA A 116 34.36 -13.98 -6.81
C ALA A 116 33.33 -14.78 -6.00
N GLU A 117 32.05 -14.64 -6.33
CA GLU A 117 30.92 -15.36 -5.74
C GLU A 117 30.99 -16.89 -5.93
N TYR A 118 31.80 -17.38 -6.87
CA TYR A 118 32.07 -18.80 -7.10
C TYR A 118 33.28 -19.34 -6.33
N ILE A 119 34.01 -18.45 -5.64
CA ILE A 119 35.26 -18.78 -4.95
C ILE A 119 35.01 -18.94 -3.46
N PHE A 120 35.41 -20.09 -2.91
CA PHE A 120 35.28 -20.40 -1.50
C PHE A 120 36.65 -20.60 -0.86
N THR A 121 36.88 -19.94 0.28
CA THR A 121 38.08 -20.15 1.08
C THR A 121 37.84 -21.31 2.04
N ALA A 122 38.66 -22.36 1.94
CA ALA A 122 38.60 -23.49 2.85
C ALA A 122 39.41 -23.20 4.12
N HIS A 123 38.82 -23.49 5.27
CA HIS A 123 39.49 -23.48 6.56
C HIS A 123 39.50 -24.90 7.12
N VAL A 124 40.69 -25.41 7.44
CA VAL A 124 40.88 -26.78 7.93
C VAL A 124 40.61 -26.80 9.43
N VAL A 125 39.58 -27.52 9.85
CA VAL A 125 39.17 -27.61 11.27
C VAL A 125 39.92 -28.74 11.97
N ASP A 126 39.95 -29.93 11.35
CA ASP A 126 40.78 -31.06 11.75
C ASP A 126 41.09 -31.90 10.50
N ALA A 127 42.33 -31.82 10.03
CA ALA A 127 42.80 -32.54 8.85
C ALA A 127 42.76 -34.07 9.03
N THR A 128 42.98 -34.56 10.26
CA THR A 128 42.99 -36.00 10.58
C THR A 128 41.57 -36.57 10.56
N ALA A 129 40.58 -35.75 10.95
CA ALA A 129 39.17 -36.06 10.84
C ALA A 129 38.54 -35.65 9.49
N SER A 130 39.34 -35.07 8.57
CA SER A 130 38.89 -34.54 7.27
C SER A 130 37.72 -33.56 7.40
N THR A 131 37.84 -32.61 8.33
CA THR A 131 36.79 -31.61 8.60
C THR A 131 37.21 -30.20 8.19
N TYR A 132 36.32 -29.50 7.49
CA TYR A 132 36.60 -28.21 6.84
C TYR A 132 35.44 -27.22 7.05
N ARG A 133 35.72 -25.93 6.89
CA ARG A 133 34.72 -24.86 6.71
C ARG A 133 34.97 -24.18 5.38
N PHE A 134 33.91 -23.73 4.72
CA PHE A 134 34.03 -22.97 3.48
C PHE A 134 33.43 -21.59 3.70
N GLU A 135 34.25 -20.57 3.50
CA GLU A 135 33.89 -19.15 3.56
C GLU A 135 33.64 -18.65 2.13
N ALA A 136 32.48 -18.03 1.92
CA ALA A 136 32.11 -17.40 0.66
C ALA A 136 32.70 -15.98 0.56
N ALA A 137 32.58 -15.34 -0.61
CA ALA A 137 33.11 -14.00 -0.86
C ALA A 137 32.56 -12.92 0.09
N SER A 138 31.34 -13.09 0.60
CA SER A 138 30.76 -12.19 1.61
C SER A 138 31.42 -12.27 2.99
N GLY A 139 32.28 -13.26 3.24
CA GLY A 139 32.81 -13.59 4.56
C GLY A 139 31.87 -14.46 5.42
N ASN A 140 30.71 -14.84 4.87
CA ASN A 140 29.83 -15.81 5.50
C ASN A 140 30.26 -17.24 5.17
N TYR A 141 29.92 -18.17 6.05
CA TYR A 141 30.29 -19.56 5.94
C TYR A 141 29.10 -20.41 5.49
N ILE A 142 29.38 -21.46 4.71
CA ILE A 142 28.40 -22.48 4.37
C ILE A 142 27.97 -23.19 5.65
N ALA A 143 26.72 -22.98 6.07
CA ALA A 143 26.15 -23.64 7.23
C ALA A 143 25.92 -25.14 6.95
N ALA A 144 26.36 -26.04 7.84
CA ALA A 144 26.10 -27.46 7.69
C ALA A 144 24.67 -27.78 8.15
N ALA A 145 23.97 -28.63 7.39
CA ALA A 145 22.64 -29.11 7.75
C ALA A 145 22.75 -30.32 8.68
N SER A 146 22.41 -30.16 9.96
CA SER A 146 22.15 -31.28 10.88
C SER A 146 20.65 -31.56 10.96
N GLU A 147 20.23 -32.82 11.17
CA GLU A 147 18.82 -33.15 11.43
C GLU A 147 18.32 -32.35 12.65
N GLY A 148 17.45 -31.38 12.41
CA GLY A 148 16.88 -30.52 13.45
C GLY A 148 17.68 -29.25 13.82
N GLY A 149 18.76 -28.93 13.09
CA GLY A 149 19.56 -27.72 13.31
C GLY A 149 18.87 -26.43 12.86
N GLN A 150 19.06 -25.33 13.61
CA GLN A 150 18.48 -23.99 13.38
C GLN A 150 19.08 -23.23 12.16
N ASN A 151 19.94 -23.90 11.39
CA ASN A 151 20.86 -23.27 10.45
C ASN A 151 20.59 -23.56 8.96
N ALA A 152 19.50 -24.27 8.65
CA ALA A 152 18.91 -24.35 7.30
C ALA A 152 17.43 -23.91 7.37
N LYS A 153 16.93 -23.14 6.39
CA LYS A 153 15.52 -22.70 6.42
C LYS A 153 14.63 -23.87 5.99
N ILE A 154 13.65 -24.19 6.84
CA ILE A 154 12.68 -25.27 6.64
C ILE A 154 11.61 -24.80 5.67
N VAL A 155 11.37 -25.55 4.59
CA VAL A 155 10.13 -25.43 3.81
C VAL A 155 9.47 -26.80 3.74
N THR A 156 8.26 -26.88 4.27
CA THR A 156 7.43 -28.10 4.17
C THR A 156 6.75 -28.10 2.82
N THR A 157 7.04 -29.11 2.00
CA THR A 157 6.36 -29.33 0.71
C THR A 157 5.52 -30.60 0.80
N VAL A 158 4.28 -30.51 0.33
CA VAL A 158 3.40 -31.67 0.13
C VAL A 158 3.72 -32.22 -1.26
N ALA A 159 4.17 -33.47 -1.35
CA ALA A 159 4.39 -34.15 -2.62
C ALA A 159 3.04 -34.40 -3.34
N ASP A 160 3.07 -34.57 -4.66
CA ASP A 160 1.87 -34.75 -5.49
C ASP A 160 1.07 -36.03 -5.13
N ASP A 161 1.63 -36.92 -4.32
CA ASP A 161 1.00 -38.14 -3.79
C ASP A 161 0.37 -37.96 -2.39
N GLY A 162 0.42 -36.75 -1.82
CA GLY A 162 -0.10 -36.44 -0.48
C GLY A 162 0.87 -36.74 0.67
N GLY A 163 2.11 -37.13 0.39
CA GLY A 163 3.16 -37.28 1.41
C GLY A 163 3.83 -35.94 1.79
N THR A 164 4.22 -35.76 3.05
CA THR A 164 4.99 -34.58 3.49
C THR A 164 6.50 -34.85 3.32
N ALA A 165 7.18 -34.05 2.50
CA ALA A 165 8.64 -34.05 2.38
C ALA A 165 9.21 -32.72 2.90
N THR A 166 10.05 -32.79 3.93
CA THR A 166 10.74 -31.61 4.46
C THR A 166 12.00 -31.34 3.63
N THR A 167 12.04 -30.17 3.00
CA THR A 167 13.13 -29.72 2.16
C THR A 167 13.90 -28.61 2.89
N TYR A 168 15.24 -28.66 2.88
CA TYR A 168 16.09 -27.63 3.49
C TYR A 168 17.01 -27.04 2.42
N TYR A 169 17.18 -25.71 2.33
CA TYR A 169 18.20 -25.12 1.44
C TYR A 169 19.42 -24.61 2.21
N LEU A 170 20.58 -24.64 1.55
CA LEU A 170 21.87 -24.26 2.14
C LEU A 170 21.99 -22.75 2.27
N THR A 171 22.13 -22.27 3.51
CA THR A 171 22.27 -20.84 3.82
C THR A 171 23.73 -20.48 4.12
N LEU A 172 24.05 -19.21 3.92
CA LEU A 172 25.31 -18.60 4.30
C LEU A 172 25.09 -17.79 5.59
N LYS A 173 25.94 -18.01 6.59
CA LYS A 173 25.81 -17.36 7.90
C LYS A 173 27.14 -16.86 8.43
N ALA A 174 27.10 -15.83 9.28
CA ALA A 174 28.29 -15.33 9.94
C ALA A 174 28.89 -16.39 10.89
N VAL A 175 30.21 -16.39 11.08
CA VAL A 175 30.91 -17.38 11.93
C VAL A 175 30.35 -17.48 13.36
N ALA A 176 29.84 -16.36 13.89
CA ALA A 176 29.24 -16.28 15.23
C ALA A 176 27.89 -17.03 15.35
N GLU A 177 27.22 -17.28 14.23
CA GLU A 177 25.88 -17.88 14.18
C GLU A 177 25.93 -19.42 13.98
N ILE A 178 27.08 -19.97 13.60
CA ILE A 178 27.25 -21.38 13.21
C ILE A 178 27.95 -22.24 14.27
N ALA A 179 27.72 -21.99 15.57
CA ALA A 179 28.41 -22.57 16.74
C ALA A 179 28.74 -24.10 16.69
N GLY A 180 29.81 -24.48 15.97
CA GLY A 180 30.19 -25.87 15.71
C GLY A 180 29.46 -26.55 14.54
N GLU A 181 28.38 -25.94 14.03
CA GLU A 181 27.50 -26.47 12.98
C GLU A 181 27.86 -25.97 11.55
N GLY A 182 28.94 -25.21 11.37
CA GLY A 182 29.47 -24.88 10.03
C GLY A 182 30.59 -25.81 9.56
N VAL A 183 30.89 -26.88 10.30
CA VAL A 183 32.01 -27.79 10.03
C VAL A 183 31.53 -28.97 9.20
N TRP A 184 32.13 -29.15 8.02
CA TRP A 184 31.83 -30.20 7.06
C TRP A 184 32.85 -31.33 7.18
N SER A 185 32.38 -32.53 7.50
CA SER A 185 33.19 -33.75 7.42
C SER A 185 33.18 -34.27 5.99
N MET A 186 34.33 -34.20 5.32
CA MET A 186 34.49 -34.71 3.95
C MET A 186 35.12 -36.10 4.01
N GLN A 187 34.64 -37.03 3.19
CA GLN A 187 35.25 -38.35 3.05
C GLN A 187 35.51 -38.63 1.58
N SER A 188 36.68 -39.17 1.26
CA SER A 188 37.06 -39.44 -0.11
C SER A 188 36.28 -40.59 -0.73
N ASN A 189 35.64 -41.48 0.06
CA ASN A 189 34.66 -42.49 -0.39
C ASN A 189 33.78 -43.00 0.79
N ALA A 190 32.45 -42.94 0.63
CA ALA A 190 31.36 -43.54 1.43
C ALA A 190 30.88 -42.84 2.74
N ASN A 191 29.97 -41.85 2.58
CA ASN A 191 28.99 -41.27 3.54
C ASN A 191 29.51 -40.32 4.66
N LYS A 192 29.06 -39.05 4.82
CA LYS A 192 27.94 -38.27 4.24
C LYS A 192 28.26 -36.76 4.25
N ALA A 193 28.00 -36.08 3.14
CA ALA A 193 27.41 -34.74 3.11
C ALA A 193 26.43 -34.73 1.93
N PHE A 194 25.17 -35.09 2.20
CA PHE A 194 24.17 -35.24 1.15
C PHE A 194 23.63 -33.87 0.73
N VAL A 195 23.97 -33.43 -0.47
CA VAL A 195 23.42 -32.20 -1.04
C VAL A 195 22.88 -32.54 -2.42
N MET A 196 21.62 -32.24 -2.69
CA MET A 196 20.97 -32.54 -3.96
C MET A 196 20.01 -31.45 -4.42
N LYS A 197 19.96 -31.30 -5.74
CA LYS A 197 19.05 -30.53 -6.62
C LYS A 197 19.14 -28.99 -6.53
N PRO A 198 19.27 -28.30 -7.68
CA PRO A 198 18.65 -27.01 -7.91
C PRO A 198 17.11 -27.15 -7.82
N ASN A 199 16.43 -26.21 -7.19
CA ASN A 199 14.96 -26.20 -7.16
C ASN A 199 14.37 -25.82 -8.54
N ASN A 200 13.91 -26.80 -9.33
CA ASN A 200 13.42 -26.57 -10.71
C ASN A 200 11.92 -26.92 -10.94
N GLY A 201 11.08 -26.95 -9.89
CA GLY A 201 9.66 -27.31 -10.01
C GLY A 201 8.68 -26.39 -9.25
N LYS A 202 7.43 -26.29 -9.74
CA LYS A 202 6.30 -25.61 -9.07
C LYS A 202 6.00 -26.25 -7.72
N GLN A 203 6.47 -25.67 -6.62
CA GLN A 203 5.91 -25.91 -5.29
C GLN A 203 6.35 -24.76 -4.35
N ASN A 204 5.33 -24.09 -3.78
CA ASN A 204 5.26 -22.96 -2.82
C ASN A 204 6.22 -21.74 -2.96
N GLU A 205 5.67 -20.55 -2.66
CA GLU A 205 6.23 -19.21 -2.89
C GLU A 205 7.54 -18.88 -2.13
N GLU A 206 8.05 -19.79 -1.28
CA GLU A 206 9.14 -19.48 -0.34
C GLU A 206 10.53 -20.04 -0.70
N THR A 207 10.65 -21.00 -1.62
CA THR A 207 11.96 -21.55 -2.05
C THR A 207 12.31 -21.02 -3.45
N PRO A 208 13.35 -20.18 -3.61
CA PRO A 208 13.73 -19.65 -4.91
C PRO A 208 14.11 -20.76 -5.91
N ALA A 209 13.83 -20.56 -7.19
CA ALA A 209 14.27 -21.49 -8.24
C ALA A 209 15.80 -21.49 -8.34
N GLY A 210 16.42 -22.65 -8.60
CA GLY A 210 17.88 -22.78 -8.80
C GLY A 210 18.74 -22.83 -7.52
N CYS A 211 18.16 -22.66 -6.33
CA CYS A 211 18.91 -22.78 -5.07
C CYS A 211 19.29 -24.24 -4.76
N LEU A 212 20.40 -24.43 -4.04
CA LEU A 212 20.93 -25.74 -3.66
C LEU A 212 20.26 -26.28 -2.39
N VAL A 213 19.82 -27.54 -2.44
CA VAL A 213 18.92 -28.15 -1.44
C VAL A 213 19.51 -29.41 -0.78
N TYR A 214 19.02 -29.77 0.41
CA TYR A 214 19.31 -30.98 1.17
C TYR A 214 18.07 -31.89 1.22
N ASN A 215 18.24 -33.21 0.97
CA ASN A 215 17.17 -34.22 1.01
C ASN A 215 17.56 -35.42 1.92
N ASN A 216 16.68 -35.82 2.84
CA ASN A 216 16.92 -36.86 3.84
C ASN A 216 16.37 -38.27 3.46
N GLY A 217 16.07 -38.51 2.18
CA GLY A 217 15.54 -39.81 1.74
C GLY A 217 16.56 -40.95 1.84
N ALA A 218 16.26 -41.99 2.62
CA ALA A 218 17.05 -43.22 2.70
C ALA A 218 16.99 -44.01 1.38
N GLY A 219 17.78 -43.64 0.38
CA GLY A 219 17.87 -44.37 -0.88
C GLY A 219 18.46 -43.62 -2.09
N ALA A 220 18.84 -42.35 -1.97
CA ALA A 220 19.35 -41.59 -3.11
C ALA A 220 20.89 -41.67 -3.22
N THR A 221 21.40 -42.24 -4.30
CA THR A 221 22.84 -42.29 -4.63
C THR A 221 23.24 -41.07 -5.48
N LEU A 222 23.30 -39.85 -4.93
CA LEU A 222 23.88 -38.71 -5.68
C LEU A 222 25.04 -38.09 -4.89
N ASP A 223 26.22 -38.68 -5.08
CA ASP A 223 27.48 -38.23 -4.49
C ASP A 223 28.47 -37.93 -5.62
N ALA A 224 28.50 -36.69 -6.14
CA ALA A 224 29.63 -36.26 -6.97
C ALA A 224 29.75 -34.73 -6.99
N TRP A 225 30.70 -34.23 -6.21
CA TRP A 225 31.21 -32.86 -6.26
C TRP A 225 32.63 -32.91 -6.79
N GLU A 226 32.99 -31.96 -7.65
CA GLU A 226 34.39 -31.74 -8.03
C GLU A 226 34.86 -30.42 -7.42
N ILE A 227 36.04 -30.44 -6.80
CA ILE A 227 36.64 -29.26 -6.19
C ILE A 227 37.93 -28.95 -6.94
N TYR A 228 38.07 -27.71 -7.36
CA TYR A 228 39.20 -27.23 -8.15
C TYR A 228 39.94 -26.16 -7.36
N PRO A 229 41.25 -26.32 -7.07
CA PRO A 229 42.03 -25.27 -6.45
C PRO A 229 42.12 -24.08 -7.41
N VAL A 230 41.81 -22.88 -6.90
CA VAL A 230 41.97 -21.61 -7.61
C VAL A 230 43.38 -21.10 -7.35
N ASN A 231 44.20 -21.04 -8.38
CA ASN A 231 45.62 -20.73 -8.28
C ASN A 231 45.92 -19.23 -8.44
N ASP A 232 45.08 -18.54 -9.21
CA ASP A 232 45.26 -17.13 -9.50
C ASP A 232 43.90 -16.45 -9.70
N THR A 233 43.80 -15.23 -9.22
CA THR A 233 42.63 -14.37 -9.34
C THR A 233 43.06 -12.97 -9.70
N GLN A 234 42.40 -12.35 -10.68
CA GLN A 234 42.65 -10.97 -11.06
C GLN A 234 41.41 -10.13 -10.77
N LEU A 235 41.60 -8.89 -10.29
CA LEU A 235 40.49 -7.93 -10.19
C LEU A 235 40.06 -7.54 -11.62
N ALA A 236 38.85 -7.91 -12.00
CA ALA A 236 38.23 -7.52 -13.25
C ALA A 236 37.31 -6.31 -13.03
N ILE A 237 37.26 -5.41 -14.00
CA ILE A 237 36.28 -4.33 -14.03
C ILE A 237 34.96 -4.93 -14.53
N GLU A 238 33.92 -4.85 -13.72
CA GLU A 238 32.56 -5.16 -14.17
C GLU A 238 32.06 -4.03 -15.07
N TYR A 239 31.83 -4.34 -16.35
CA TYR A 239 31.32 -3.39 -17.34
C TYR A 239 29.79 -3.28 -17.25
N PRO A 240 29.18 -2.16 -17.67
CA PRO A 240 27.73 -1.97 -17.65
C PRO A 240 27.06 -2.65 -18.86
N PHE A 241 27.78 -3.53 -19.56
CA PHE A 241 27.38 -4.26 -20.74
C PHE A 241 28.11 -5.60 -20.78
N GLU A 242 27.50 -6.56 -21.45
CA GLU A 242 28.11 -7.81 -21.89
C GLU A 242 28.67 -7.62 -23.31
N THR A 243 29.78 -8.29 -23.59
CA THR A 243 30.44 -8.16 -24.89
C THR A 243 29.82 -9.12 -25.91
N SER A 244 29.57 -8.60 -27.11
CA SER A 244 29.05 -9.34 -28.25
C SER A 244 30.16 -10.02 -29.03
N THR A 245 29.87 -11.20 -29.60
CA THR A 245 30.73 -11.81 -30.62
C THR A 245 30.29 -11.36 -32.00
N VAL A 246 31.14 -10.63 -32.71
CA VAL A 246 30.85 -10.13 -34.07
C VAL A 246 31.84 -10.74 -35.05
N SER A 247 31.34 -11.50 -36.02
CA SER A 247 32.17 -12.12 -37.06
C SER A 247 31.39 -12.31 -38.38
N GLY A 248 32.09 -12.33 -39.51
CA GLY A 248 31.49 -12.62 -40.81
C GLY A 248 30.67 -11.46 -41.41
N THR A 249 29.69 -11.80 -42.25
CA THR A 249 28.83 -10.85 -42.98
C THR A 249 27.42 -10.72 -42.40
N GLU A 250 27.06 -11.56 -41.42
CA GLU A 250 25.73 -11.63 -40.81
C GLU A 250 25.87 -11.66 -39.28
N TRP A 251 24.85 -11.16 -38.59
CA TRP A 251 24.76 -11.26 -37.13
C TRP A 251 24.59 -12.73 -36.74
N THR A 252 25.31 -13.14 -35.71
CA THR A 252 25.43 -14.54 -35.29
C THR A 252 24.31 -14.97 -34.34
N GLY A 253 23.55 -14.01 -33.80
CA GLY A 253 22.48 -14.24 -32.83
C GLY A 253 22.98 -14.26 -31.37
N SER A 254 24.28 -14.06 -31.15
CA SER A 254 24.88 -13.93 -29.81
C SER A 254 25.14 -12.47 -29.41
N GLU A 255 24.63 -11.51 -30.18
CA GLU A 255 24.84 -10.10 -29.91
C GLU A 255 23.94 -9.58 -28.77
N HIS A 256 24.55 -8.80 -27.89
CA HIS A 256 23.89 -8.07 -26.81
C HIS A 256 23.63 -6.64 -27.28
N TRP A 257 22.36 -6.22 -27.30
CA TRP A 257 21.94 -4.94 -27.85
C TRP A 257 21.70 -3.90 -26.76
N TYR A 258 22.29 -2.72 -26.94
CA TYR A 258 22.17 -1.60 -26.02
C TYR A 258 21.67 -0.35 -26.74
N THR A 259 20.89 0.47 -26.02
CA THR A 259 20.76 1.89 -26.38
C THR A 259 21.82 2.69 -25.63
N LEU A 260 22.40 3.69 -26.31
CA LEU A 260 23.46 4.54 -25.76
C LEU A 260 22.95 5.97 -25.64
N LEU A 261 23.14 6.59 -24.46
CA LEU A 261 22.67 7.94 -24.16
C LEU A 261 23.84 8.83 -23.75
N THR A 262 23.93 10.01 -24.36
CA THR A 262 24.91 11.05 -24.02
C THR A 262 24.23 12.41 -23.99
N ARG A 263 24.45 13.19 -22.91
CA ARG A 263 23.84 14.53 -22.69
C ARG A 263 22.32 14.58 -22.95
N GLY A 264 21.60 13.53 -22.55
CA GLY A 264 20.13 13.47 -22.66
C GLY A 264 19.60 13.14 -24.06
N THR A 265 20.47 12.72 -24.98
CA THR A 265 20.09 12.29 -26.33
C THR A 265 20.69 10.94 -26.68
N TYR A 266 19.89 10.09 -27.32
CA TYR A 266 20.27 8.75 -27.74
C TYR A 266 21.09 8.78 -29.03
N TRP A 267 22.02 7.84 -29.15
CA TRP A 267 22.83 7.64 -30.34
C TRP A 267 21.99 6.96 -31.42
N VAL A 268 21.99 7.54 -32.62
CA VAL A 268 21.24 7.04 -33.77
C VAL A 268 22.16 6.94 -34.97
N TYR A 269 22.31 5.75 -35.54
CA TYR A 269 23.08 5.58 -36.77
C TYR A 269 22.34 6.19 -37.97
N ASN A 270 23.02 7.08 -38.70
CA ASN A 270 22.52 7.69 -39.91
C ASN A 270 23.22 7.10 -41.13
N ALA A 271 22.58 6.11 -41.76
CA ALA A 271 23.13 5.43 -42.93
C ALA A 271 23.38 6.36 -44.14
N GLY A 272 22.68 7.49 -44.25
CA GLY A 272 22.85 8.44 -45.34
C GLY A 272 24.13 9.29 -45.23
N THR A 273 24.66 9.44 -44.01
CA THR A 273 25.88 10.22 -43.73
C THR A 273 27.02 9.36 -43.17
N SER A 274 26.73 8.10 -42.82
CA SER A 274 27.62 7.20 -42.07
C SER A 274 28.00 7.74 -40.68
N LYS A 275 27.19 8.63 -40.11
CA LYS A 275 27.43 9.29 -38.82
C LYS A 275 26.51 8.78 -37.71
N ILE A 276 26.78 9.25 -36.50
CA ILE A 276 25.96 9.02 -35.31
C ILE A 276 25.31 10.33 -34.89
N ASP A 277 24.00 10.43 -35.04
CA ASP A 277 23.19 11.57 -34.65
C ASP A 277 22.83 11.49 -33.15
N LEU A 278 22.81 12.64 -32.47
CA LEU A 278 22.46 12.78 -31.04
C LEU A 278 21.36 13.82 -30.85
N ASN A 279 20.18 13.52 -31.42
CA ASN A 279 19.04 14.45 -31.47
C ASN A 279 17.78 13.93 -30.78
N ALA A 280 17.67 12.62 -30.57
CA ALA A 280 16.48 11.99 -30.03
C ALA A 280 16.53 11.94 -28.49
N ALA A 281 15.52 12.51 -27.83
CA ALA A 281 15.39 12.41 -26.36
C ALA A 281 14.85 11.04 -25.90
N THR A 282 14.37 10.21 -26.82
CA THR A 282 13.77 8.89 -26.58
C THR A 282 14.21 7.95 -27.70
N PRO A 283 14.61 6.70 -27.41
CA PRO A 283 15.02 5.76 -28.44
C PRO A 283 13.79 5.11 -29.08
N ASP A 284 13.90 4.70 -30.33
CA ASP A 284 12.93 3.79 -30.95
C ASP A 284 13.52 2.38 -30.98
N LEU A 285 13.02 1.51 -30.10
CA LEU A 285 13.51 0.13 -30.01
C LEU A 285 13.12 -0.72 -31.23
N ASN A 286 12.19 -0.27 -32.06
CA ASN A 286 11.85 -0.94 -33.32
C ASN A 286 12.79 -0.54 -34.46
N ASP A 287 13.62 0.48 -34.27
CA ASP A 287 14.58 0.97 -35.25
C ASP A 287 15.99 0.50 -34.88
N ASP A 288 16.55 -0.39 -35.71
CA ASP A 288 17.89 -0.94 -35.56
C ASP A 288 19.00 0.13 -35.53
N ALA A 289 18.72 1.36 -35.99
CA ALA A 289 19.65 2.47 -35.87
C ALA A 289 19.95 2.88 -34.42
N TYR A 290 19.10 2.54 -33.45
CA TYR A 290 19.31 2.81 -32.03
C TYR A 290 20.03 1.68 -31.27
N LEU A 291 20.28 0.54 -31.92
CA LEU A 291 20.77 -0.68 -31.27
C LEU A 291 22.26 -0.84 -31.50
N TRP A 292 23.03 -0.81 -30.41
CA TRP A 292 24.48 -0.84 -30.41
C TRP A 292 25.01 -2.10 -29.73
N ALA A 293 26.03 -2.71 -30.31
CA ALA A 293 26.73 -3.87 -29.77
C ALA A 293 28.19 -3.50 -29.49
N ILE A 294 28.73 -3.99 -28.37
CA ILE A 294 30.11 -3.74 -27.94
C ILE A 294 30.86 -5.06 -27.99
N ALA A 295 31.96 -5.15 -28.73
CA ALA A 295 32.78 -6.37 -28.83
C ALA A 295 34.23 -6.09 -28.42
N GLY A 296 34.93 -7.11 -27.92
CA GLY A 296 36.32 -6.98 -27.47
C GLY A 296 36.46 -7.10 -25.96
N ASN A 297 37.58 -6.61 -25.42
CA ASN A 297 37.92 -6.75 -24.00
C ASN A 297 38.78 -5.55 -23.54
N ALA A 298 39.09 -5.49 -22.25
CA ALA A 298 39.83 -4.39 -21.65
C ALA A 298 41.29 -4.26 -22.14
N ASP A 299 41.92 -5.38 -22.54
CA ASP A 299 43.31 -5.44 -22.96
C ASP A 299 43.49 -5.02 -24.43
N ASP A 300 42.62 -5.54 -25.30
CA ASP A 300 42.66 -5.28 -26.75
C ASP A 300 41.84 -4.03 -27.15
N GLY A 301 40.98 -3.56 -26.25
CA GLY A 301 40.02 -2.49 -26.47
C GLY A 301 38.68 -2.99 -27.03
N PHE A 302 37.69 -2.11 -26.99
CA PHE A 302 36.31 -2.36 -27.38
C PHE A 302 35.97 -1.74 -28.73
N LYS A 303 35.36 -2.51 -29.61
CA LYS A 303 34.79 -2.06 -30.89
C LYS A 303 33.28 -1.90 -30.73
N ILE A 304 32.73 -0.85 -31.34
CA ILE A 304 31.32 -0.49 -31.23
C ILE A 304 30.67 -0.64 -32.60
N TYR A 305 29.60 -1.43 -32.66
CA TYR A 305 28.82 -1.72 -33.85
C TYR A 305 27.38 -1.25 -33.69
N ASN A 306 26.69 -1.11 -34.81
CA ASN A 306 25.28 -0.75 -34.86
C ASN A 306 24.51 -1.78 -35.67
N LYS A 307 23.33 -2.19 -35.19
CA LYS A 307 22.53 -3.25 -35.82
C LYS A 307 22.14 -2.91 -37.26
N ALA A 308 21.71 -1.67 -37.53
CA ALA A 308 21.33 -1.23 -38.87
C ALA A 308 22.53 -1.06 -39.83
N ALA A 309 23.72 -0.80 -39.31
CA ALA A 309 24.94 -0.71 -40.12
C ALA A 309 25.45 -2.09 -40.59
N GLY A 310 25.15 -3.14 -39.81
CA GLY A 310 25.57 -4.52 -40.07
C GLY A 310 26.95 -4.84 -39.46
N PRO A 311 27.30 -6.14 -39.36
CA PRO A 311 28.44 -6.62 -38.57
C PRO A 311 29.81 -6.26 -39.18
N GLN A 312 29.85 -5.83 -40.44
CA GLN A 312 31.08 -5.41 -41.10
C GLN A 312 31.39 -3.93 -40.90
N VAL A 313 30.43 -3.16 -40.39
CA VAL A 313 30.51 -1.70 -40.28
C VAL A 313 30.68 -1.33 -38.81
N VAL A 314 31.81 -0.69 -38.51
CA VAL A 314 32.27 -0.46 -37.14
C VAL A 314 32.63 1.01 -36.93
N LEU A 315 32.39 1.50 -35.72
CA LEU A 315 32.73 2.86 -35.33
C LEU A 315 34.23 3.11 -35.54
N THR A 316 34.52 4.20 -36.25
CA THR A 316 35.87 4.59 -36.64
C THR A 316 36.07 6.07 -36.36
N VAL A 317 37.11 6.38 -35.60
CA VAL A 317 37.58 7.76 -35.41
C VAL A 317 38.44 8.15 -36.60
N THR A 318 38.04 9.21 -37.31
CA THR A 318 38.72 9.69 -38.51
C THR A 318 39.57 10.94 -38.26
N ASP A 319 40.42 11.28 -39.23
CA ASP A 319 41.21 12.50 -39.20
C ASP A 319 40.31 13.74 -39.06
N GLY A 320 40.62 14.62 -38.12
CA GLY A 320 39.86 15.85 -37.89
C GLY A 320 38.82 15.79 -36.76
N ASN A 321 38.92 14.81 -35.85
CA ASN A 321 38.05 14.59 -34.67
C ASN A 321 36.64 14.04 -34.98
N ALA A 322 36.35 13.69 -36.24
CA ALA A 322 35.06 13.11 -36.61
C ALA A 322 34.94 11.64 -36.17
N VAL A 323 33.70 11.19 -35.96
CA VAL A 323 33.35 9.82 -35.60
C VAL A 323 32.30 9.31 -36.58
N ASP A 324 32.69 8.32 -37.37
CA ASP A 324 31.88 7.77 -38.46
C ASP A 324 31.80 6.24 -38.31
N MET A 325 31.02 5.59 -39.16
CA MET A 325 30.96 4.14 -39.25
C MET A 325 31.39 3.66 -40.64
N PHE A 326 32.42 2.80 -40.71
CA PHE A 326 32.97 2.29 -41.96
C PHE A 326 33.14 0.77 -41.95
N GLN A 327 33.20 0.18 -43.15
CA GLN A 327 33.61 -1.21 -43.30
C GLN A 327 35.08 -1.39 -42.93
N GLY A 328 35.38 -2.38 -42.09
CA GLY A 328 36.76 -2.74 -41.75
C GLY A 328 36.95 -3.08 -40.27
N GLU A 329 38.18 -2.88 -39.79
CA GLU A 329 38.57 -3.23 -38.40
C GLU A 329 38.08 -2.22 -37.36
N GLY A 330 37.84 -0.96 -37.76
CA GLY A 330 37.37 0.11 -36.87
C GLY A 330 38.41 0.61 -35.87
N THR A 331 37.98 1.44 -34.94
CA THR A 331 38.81 1.91 -33.82
C THR A 331 38.51 1.09 -32.58
N ALA A 332 39.53 0.42 -32.03
CA ALA A 332 39.43 -0.19 -30.70
C ALA A 332 39.51 0.91 -29.63
N MET A 333 38.46 1.07 -28.83
CA MET A 333 38.28 2.13 -27.85
C MET A 333 38.51 1.64 -26.43
N ILE A 334 38.91 2.52 -25.52
CA ILE A 334 38.94 2.24 -24.08
C ILE A 334 37.62 2.72 -23.47
N ILE A 335 36.94 1.83 -22.75
CA ILE A 335 35.75 2.16 -21.97
C ILE A 335 36.12 2.10 -20.49
N ALA A 336 35.85 3.18 -19.75
CA ALA A 336 36.22 3.30 -18.33
C ALA A 336 35.19 4.13 -17.55
N GLU A 337 35.09 3.89 -16.25
CA GLU A 337 34.24 4.68 -15.37
C GLU A 337 34.66 6.15 -15.35
N TYR A 338 33.68 7.06 -15.31
CA TYR A 338 33.91 8.48 -15.21
C TYR A 338 34.50 8.84 -13.84
N PRO A 339 35.69 9.48 -13.77
CA PRO A 339 36.31 9.80 -12.49
C PRO A 339 35.47 10.81 -11.70
N SER A 340 35.08 10.43 -10.48
CA SER A 340 34.15 11.13 -9.58
C SER A 340 34.63 12.50 -9.02
N GLY A 341 35.68 13.10 -9.57
CA GLY A 341 36.42 14.22 -8.96
C GLY A 341 35.97 15.65 -9.30
N GLY A 342 34.93 15.85 -10.11
CA GLY A 342 34.42 17.18 -10.49
C GLY A 342 33.28 17.69 -9.61
N SER A 343 33.02 19.01 -9.61
CA SER A 343 31.89 19.63 -8.87
C SER A 343 30.48 19.21 -9.35
N THR A 344 30.41 18.34 -10.35
CA THR A 344 29.22 17.70 -10.91
C THR A 344 29.56 16.22 -11.14
N ALA A 345 29.49 15.40 -10.08
CA ALA A 345 29.68 13.96 -10.20
C ALA A 345 28.42 13.32 -10.80
N MET A 346 28.59 12.41 -11.77
CA MET A 346 27.61 11.39 -12.14
C MET A 346 28.15 10.04 -11.68
N PRO A 347 27.79 9.58 -10.47
CA PRO A 347 28.09 8.22 -10.04
C PRO A 347 27.54 7.21 -11.06
N GLY A 348 28.37 6.25 -11.49
CA GLY A 348 27.99 5.19 -12.44
C GLY A 348 27.95 5.57 -13.93
N GLY A 349 28.50 6.74 -14.32
CA GLY A 349 28.66 7.11 -15.73
C GLY A 349 29.96 6.57 -16.33
N TRP A 350 29.97 6.29 -17.64
CA TRP A 350 31.12 5.73 -18.35
C TRP A 350 31.63 6.65 -19.46
N CYS A 351 32.93 6.65 -19.73
CA CYS A 351 33.54 7.38 -20.82
C CYS A 351 34.16 6.42 -21.83
N ILE A 352 34.05 6.76 -23.11
CA ILE A 352 34.64 6.02 -24.22
C ILE A 352 35.74 6.88 -24.84
N SER A 353 36.97 6.36 -24.91
CA SER A 353 38.17 7.14 -25.26
C SER A 353 39.07 6.44 -26.26
N VAL A 354 39.87 7.23 -26.99
CA VAL A 354 40.83 6.73 -27.98
C VAL A 354 42.12 6.29 -27.25
N PRO A 355 42.62 5.05 -27.44
CA PRO A 355 43.77 4.53 -26.72
C PRO A 355 45.01 5.43 -26.82
N GLY A 356 45.68 5.64 -25.68
CA GLY A 356 46.92 6.43 -25.62
C GLY A 356 46.74 7.96 -25.82
N THR A 357 45.50 8.46 -25.81
CA THR A 357 45.18 9.89 -25.98
C THR A 357 44.30 10.41 -24.84
N ASN A 358 44.06 11.73 -24.80
CA ASN A 358 43.07 12.36 -23.92
C ASN A 358 41.79 12.74 -24.69
N GLN A 359 41.38 11.90 -25.64
CA GLN A 359 40.26 12.13 -26.55
C GLN A 359 39.09 11.19 -26.24
N PHE A 360 37.88 11.74 -26.12
CA PHE A 360 36.67 11.06 -25.69
C PHE A 360 35.52 11.26 -26.67
N LEU A 361 34.64 10.26 -26.82
CA LEU A 361 33.39 10.40 -27.56
C LEU A 361 32.45 11.37 -26.83
N ASN A 362 31.91 12.36 -27.55
CA ASN A 362 31.11 13.44 -27.00
C ASN A 362 30.06 13.93 -28.01
N LYS A 363 28.96 14.51 -27.50
CA LYS A 363 27.95 15.21 -28.31
C LYS A 363 28.46 16.61 -28.67
N GLN A 364 28.54 16.90 -29.97
CA GLN A 364 28.84 18.24 -30.48
C GLN A 364 27.71 18.79 -31.33
N ASP A 365 27.48 20.09 -31.23
CA ASP A 365 26.56 20.80 -32.12
C ASP A 365 27.25 21.06 -33.47
N LYS A 366 26.53 20.89 -34.57
CA LYS A 366 27.06 21.16 -35.90
C LYS A 366 27.46 22.64 -36.04
N ASP A 367 28.57 22.92 -36.74
CA ASP A 367 29.16 24.27 -36.90
C ASP A 367 28.21 25.35 -37.48
N ASP A 368 27.05 24.99 -38.07
CA ASP A 368 25.99 25.92 -38.44
C ASP A 368 24.76 25.77 -37.53
N PRO A 369 24.50 26.72 -36.59
CA PRO A 369 23.39 26.65 -35.64
C PRO A 369 21.98 26.72 -36.28
N LYS A 370 21.88 26.79 -37.61
CA LYS A 370 20.60 26.79 -38.36
C LYS A 370 20.02 25.41 -38.63
N ASP A 371 20.82 24.34 -38.54
CA ASP A 371 20.34 22.97 -38.78
C ASP A 371 19.79 22.29 -37.51
N GLY A 372 20.20 22.75 -36.31
CA GLY A 372 19.68 22.26 -35.03
C GLY A 372 20.00 20.79 -34.71
N LEU A 373 20.97 20.18 -35.40
CA LEU A 373 21.37 18.78 -35.23
C LEU A 373 22.73 18.68 -34.51
N SER A 374 22.84 17.76 -33.57
CA SER A 374 24.08 17.34 -32.91
C SER A 374 24.50 15.95 -33.39
N GLU A 375 25.82 15.71 -33.42
CA GLU A 375 26.44 14.45 -33.84
C GLU A 375 27.54 14.02 -32.85
N LEU A 376 27.97 12.76 -32.96
CA LEU A 376 29.05 12.21 -32.15
C LEU A 376 30.39 12.67 -32.69
N TRP A 377 31.26 13.10 -31.78
CA TRP A 377 32.54 13.69 -32.14
C TRP A 377 33.58 13.46 -31.05
N ILE A 378 34.86 13.63 -31.38
CA ILE A 378 35.97 13.53 -30.42
C ILE A 378 36.22 14.86 -29.69
N TRP A 379 36.25 14.81 -28.36
CA TRP A 379 36.58 15.95 -27.51
C TRP A 379 37.74 15.66 -26.57
N ASN A 380 38.56 16.67 -26.27
CA ASN A 380 39.81 16.52 -25.51
C ASN A 380 39.63 16.57 -23.97
N SER A 381 38.42 16.30 -23.48
CA SER A 381 38.10 16.26 -22.06
C SER A 381 36.86 15.40 -21.80
N THR A 382 36.72 14.92 -20.57
CA THR A 382 35.50 14.25 -20.10
C THR A 382 34.35 15.23 -19.80
N GLY A 383 34.65 16.54 -19.68
CA GLY A 383 33.66 17.61 -19.51
C GLY A 383 34.22 19.02 -19.73
N ALA A 384 33.37 19.96 -20.14
CA ALA A 384 33.72 21.37 -20.30
C ALA A 384 32.86 22.24 -19.36
N GLY A 385 33.47 23.16 -18.60
CA GLY A 385 32.73 24.23 -17.91
C GLY A 385 31.68 23.82 -16.86
N GLY A 386 31.78 22.64 -16.25
CA GLY A 386 30.79 22.13 -15.28
C GLY A 386 29.66 21.31 -15.89
N GLU A 387 29.77 20.93 -17.17
CA GLU A 387 28.89 19.96 -17.83
C GLU A 387 29.60 18.63 -18.06
N ILE A 388 28.85 17.55 -17.91
CA ILE A 388 29.31 16.17 -18.07
C ILE A 388 29.12 15.78 -19.55
N GLY A 389 30.10 16.16 -20.38
CA GLY A 389 29.97 16.13 -21.84
C GLY A 389 30.07 14.73 -22.45
N SER A 390 31.08 13.97 -22.03
CA SER A 390 31.52 12.73 -22.69
C SER A 390 31.08 11.46 -21.96
N VAL A 391 30.06 11.56 -21.09
CA VAL A 391 29.52 10.41 -20.36
C VAL A 391 28.44 9.72 -21.18
N VAL A 392 28.57 8.41 -21.26
CA VAL A 392 27.68 7.48 -21.93
C VAL A 392 27.02 6.59 -20.87
N THR A 393 25.72 6.38 -20.99
CA THR A 393 25.01 5.32 -20.26
C THR A 393 24.54 4.25 -21.22
N PHE A 394 24.63 3.00 -20.78
CA PHE A 394 24.23 1.81 -21.53
C PHE A 394 22.90 1.32 -20.96
N THR A 395 21.94 0.99 -21.82
CA THR A 395 20.70 0.35 -21.40
C THR A 395 20.47 -0.87 -22.27
N ASP A 396 20.52 -2.05 -21.64
CA ASP A 396 20.21 -3.32 -22.30
C ASP A 396 18.77 -3.30 -22.83
N VAL A 397 18.65 -3.63 -24.11
CA VAL A 397 17.38 -3.62 -24.83
C VAL A 397 16.46 -4.74 -24.36
N MET A 398 16.99 -5.89 -23.95
CA MET A 398 16.16 -6.99 -23.43
C MET A 398 15.53 -6.61 -22.09
N THR A 399 16.32 -6.08 -21.15
CA THR A 399 15.82 -5.53 -19.89
C THR A 399 14.73 -4.46 -20.12
N ALA A 400 14.91 -3.59 -21.12
CA ALA A 400 13.90 -2.59 -21.48
C ALA A 400 12.58 -3.22 -21.98
N TYR A 401 12.66 -4.25 -22.82
CA TYR A 401 11.47 -4.97 -23.30
C TYR A 401 10.75 -5.73 -22.19
N GLU A 402 11.49 -6.32 -21.25
CA GLU A 402 10.91 -7.01 -20.10
C GLU A 402 10.16 -6.06 -19.18
N ALA A 403 10.71 -4.88 -18.90
CA ALA A 403 10.02 -3.83 -18.15
C ALA A 403 8.72 -3.39 -18.85
N LEU A 404 8.75 -3.28 -20.18
CA LEU A 404 7.58 -2.98 -21.00
C LEU A 404 6.52 -4.09 -20.95
N ARG A 405 6.91 -5.36 -21.02
CA ARG A 405 6.00 -6.50 -20.82
C ARG A 405 5.30 -6.41 -19.46
N ASP A 406 6.06 -6.12 -18.42
CA ASP A 406 5.53 -6.03 -17.06
C ASP A 406 4.54 -4.86 -16.92
N GLU A 407 4.82 -3.72 -17.57
CA GLU A 407 3.87 -2.58 -17.64
C GLU A 407 2.55 -2.96 -18.33
N TYR A 408 2.62 -3.59 -19.51
CA TYR A 408 1.42 -3.98 -20.27
C TYR A 408 0.58 -5.03 -19.53
N THR A 409 1.24 -5.99 -18.87
CA THR A 409 0.58 -7.06 -18.14
C THR A 409 -0.04 -6.58 -16.82
N ALA A 410 0.57 -5.62 -16.14
CA ALA A 410 0.08 -5.09 -14.86
C ALA A 410 -1.26 -4.34 -14.96
N VAL A 411 -1.55 -3.75 -16.13
CA VAL A 411 -2.78 -2.98 -16.37
C VAL A 411 -3.78 -3.72 -17.26
N ALA A 412 -3.66 -5.05 -17.35
CA ALA A 412 -4.60 -5.87 -18.12
C ALA A 412 -6.05 -5.58 -17.71
N ASP A 413 -6.93 -5.50 -18.71
CA ASP A 413 -8.37 -5.24 -18.57
C ASP A 413 -8.75 -3.83 -18.05
N TYR A 414 -7.79 -2.94 -17.78
CA TYR A 414 -8.09 -1.56 -17.42
C TYR A 414 -8.62 -0.82 -18.64
N ILE A 415 -9.54 0.13 -18.45
CA ILE A 415 -10.01 0.98 -19.56
C ILE A 415 -8.82 1.77 -20.12
N GLY A 416 -8.65 1.74 -21.45
CA GLY A 416 -7.48 2.32 -22.12
C GLY A 416 -6.22 1.45 -22.13
N ALA A 417 -6.29 0.22 -21.62
CA ALA A 417 -5.24 -0.81 -21.75
C ALA A 417 -5.68 -1.94 -22.69
N TYR A 418 -4.93 -3.04 -22.73
CA TYR A 418 -5.28 -4.24 -23.50
C TYR A 418 -5.94 -5.28 -22.61
N SER A 419 -6.87 -6.05 -23.20
CA SER A 419 -7.49 -7.15 -22.46
C SER A 419 -6.49 -8.27 -22.19
N GLN A 420 -6.74 -9.06 -21.13
CA GLN A 420 -5.89 -10.21 -20.82
C GLN A 420 -5.78 -11.17 -22.01
N SER A 421 -6.87 -11.37 -22.76
CA SER A 421 -6.88 -12.20 -23.96
C SER A 421 -6.03 -11.64 -25.11
N ALA A 422 -6.02 -10.31 -25.31
CA ALA A 422 -5.15 -9.69 -26.32
C ALA A 422 -3.67 -9.81 -25.94
N ILE A 423 -3.34 -9.65 -24.66
CA ILE A 423 -2.00 -9.85 -24.12
C ILE A 423 -1.54 -11.29 -24.33
N ASP A 424 -2.37 -12.28 -24.00
CA ASP A 424 -2.03 -13.68 -24.19
C ASP A 424 -1.84 -14.03 -25.68
N ALA A 425 -2.71 -13.52 -26.56
CA ALA A 425 -2.63 -13.74 -28.01
C ALA A 425 -1.41 -13.07 -28.68
N SER A 426 -0.86 -12.01 -28.07
CA SER A 426 0.31 -11.32 -28.61
C SER A 426 1.58 -12.19 -28.60
N GLY A 427 1.71 -13.08 -27.60
CA GLY A 427 2.92 -13.85 -27.33
C GLY A 427 3.96 -13.11 -26.46
N ILE A 428 3.66 -11.90 -25.96
CA ILE A 428 4.61 -11.09 -25.19
C ILE A 428 5.11 -11.76 -23.91
N LYS A 429 4.28 -12.60 -23.28
CA LYS A 429 4.64 -13.32 -22.04
C LYS A 429 5.73 -14.37 -22.24
N SER A 430 5.87 -14.89 -23.45
CA SER A 430 6.84 -15.94 -23.80
C SER A 430 7.98 -15.45 -24.69
N ALA A 431 8.02 -14.16 -25.02
CA ALA A 431 9.09 -13.59 -25.84
C ALA A 431 10.41 -13.60 -25.06
N THR A 432 11.49 -14.07 -25.69
CA THR A 432 12.84 -14.14 -25.13
C THR A 432 13.88 -13.46 -26.02
N THR A 433 13.49 -13.00 -27.20
CA THR A 433 14.34 -12.30 -28.15
C THR A 433 13.78 -10.92 -28.53
N THR A 434 14.65 -10.03 -29.00
CA THR A 434 14.26 -8.70 -29.49
C THR A 434 13.18 -8.80 -30.58
N GLU A 435 13.34 -9.71 -31.54
CA GLU A 435 12.44 -9.92 -32.66
C GLU A 435 11.06 -10.42 -32.21
N GLU A 436 11.01 -11.33 -31.23
CA GLU A 436 9.75 -11.80 -30.65
C GLU A 436 9.03 -10.69 -29.89
N PHE A 437 9.75 -9.87 -29.10
CA PHE A 437 9.18 -8.73 -28.42
C PHE A 437 8.60 -7.72 -29.41
N ARG A 438 9.35 -7.32 -30.44
CA ARG A 438 8.86 -6.42 -31.50
C ARG A 438 7.59 -6.96 -32.16
N ALA A 439 7.57 -8.25 -32.51
CA ALA A 439 6.39 -8.88 -33.09
C ALA A 439 5.19 -8.89 -32.13
N ALA A 440 5.42 -9.13 -30.84
CA ALA A 440 4.37 -9.12 -29.83
C ALA A 440 3.80 -7.71 -29.60
N PHE A 441 4.64 -6.67 -29.49
CA PHE A 441 4.20 -5.29 -29.36
C PHE A 441 3.44 -4.82 -30.61
N ALA A 442 3.90 -5.16 -31.82
CA ALA A 442 3.16 -4.83 -33.04
C ALA A 442 1.75 -5.44 -33.08
N LYS A 443 1.58 -6.68 -32.55
CA LYS A 443 0.25 -7.30 -32.41
C LYS A 443 -0.62 -6.57 -31.38
N LEU A 444 -0.04 -6.12 -30.28
CA LEU A 444 -0.75 -5.34 -29.27
C LEU A 444 -1.18 -3.98 -29.82
N GLU A 445 -0.28 -3.26 -30.50
CA GLU A 445 -0.59 -1.96 -31.13
C GLU A 445 -1.70 -2.06 -32.19
N ALA A 446 -1.83 -3.22 -32.84
CA ALA A 446 -2.91 -3.52 -33.78
C ALA A 446 -4.22 -3.98 -33.10
N ALA A 447 -4.19 -4.36 -31.82
CA ALA A 447 -5.37 -4.79 -31.08
C ALA A 447 -6.19 -3.60 -30.56
N GLU A 448 -7.50 -3.81 -30.37
CA GLU A 448 -8.34 -2.80 -29.73
C GLU A 448 -8.07 -2.73 -28.23
N LYS A 449 -8.01 -1.50 -27.71
CA LYS A 449 -7.94 -1.25 -26.27
C LYS A 449 -9.31 -1.45 -25.63
N VAL A 450 -9.30 -1.79 -24.35
CA VAL A 450 -10.50 -1.98 -23.55
C VAL A 450 -11.24 -0.65 -23.42
N ALA A 451 -12.48 -0.65 -23.87
CA ALA A 451 -13.44 0.44 -23.69
C ALA A 451 -14.47 0.07 -22.59
N PRO A 452 -15.18 1.05 -22.01
CA PRO A 452 -16.28 0.74 -21.10
C PRO A 452 -17.35 -0.13 -21.77
N GLU A 453 -17.72 -1.24 -21.13
CA GLU A 453 -18.75 -2.17 -21.59
C GLU A 453 -20.03 -1.98 -20.77
N ALA A 454 -21.18 -2.06 -21.43
CA ALA A 454 -22.47 -1.95 -20.76
C ALA A 454 -22.66 -3.10 -19.76
N GLY A 455 -23.14 -2.78 -18.55
CA GLY A 455 -23.35 -3.78 -17.51
C GLY A 455 -22.14 -3.95 -16.58
N THR A 456 -20.92 -3.70 -17.05
CA THR A 456 -19.69 -3.94 -16.26
C THR A 456 -19.57 -3.00 -15.06
N ILE A 457 -19.11 -3.56 -13.94
CA ILE A 457 -18.86 -2.83 -12.69
C ILE A 457 -17.38 -2.50 -12.59
N TYR A 458 -17.05 -1.29 -12.15
CA TYR A 458 -15.70 -0.74 -12.07
C TYR A 458 -15.40 -0.12 -10.71
N ARG A 459 -14.11 -0.05 -10.37
CA ARG A 459 -13.54 0.85 -9.36
C ARG A 459 -12.68 1.90 -10.06
N LEU A 460 -12.80 3.16 -9.64
CA LEU A 460 -11.99 4.26 -10.16
C LEU A 460 -10.97 4.65 -9.08
N THR A 461 -9.68 4.58 -9.39
CA THR A 461 -8.61 4.89 -8.42
C THR A 461 -7.52 5.75 -9.03
N THR A 462 -7.02 6.74 -8.30
CA THR A 462 -5.80 7.46 -8.67
C THR A 462 -4.57 6.90 -7.94
N ALA A 463 -3.48 6.69 -8.68
CA ALA A 463 -2.20 6.25 -8.11
C ALA A 463 -1.46 7.37 -7.35
N ALA A 464 -1.90 8.63 -7.46
CA ALA A 464 -1.23 9.76 -6.83
C ALA A 464 -1.56 9.93 -5.33
N ARG A 465 -2.57 9.20 -4.81
CA ARG A 465 -3.09 9.39 -3.44
C ARG A 465 -3.46 8.04 -2.81
N THR A 466 -3.17 7.90 -1.51
CA THR A 466 -3.62 6.74 -0.71
C THR A 466 -5.15 6.71 -0.58
N ALA A 467 -5.79 7.86 -0.35
CA ALA A 467 -7.25 8.03 -0.39
C ALA A 467 -7.71 8.46 -1.79
N GLY A 468 -7.38 7.64 -2.79
CA GLY A 468 -7.57 7.95 -4.22
C GLY A 468 -8.71 7.22 -4.91
N THR A 469 -9.49 6.39 -4.20
CA THR A 469 -10.55 5.56 -4.80
C THR A 469 -11.91 6.24 -4.67
N LEU A 470 -12.60 6.44 -5.79
CA LEU A 470 -13.88 7.14 -5.83
C LEU A 470 -14.96 6.35 -5.08
N GLY A 471 -15.57 6.95 -4.06
CA GLY A 471 -16.62 6.35 -3.27
C GLY A 471 -17.57 7.37 -2.67
N ILE A 472 -18.57 6.90 -1.92
CA ILE A 472 -19.52 7.75 -1.18
C ILE A 472 -19.07 7.87 0.27
N VAL A 473 -19.20 9.06 0.83
CA VAL A 473 -19.12 9.36 2.27
C VAL A 473 -20.40 10.06 2.70
N LEU A 474 -20.87 9.78 3.92
CA LEU A 474 -21.95 10.53 4.54
C LEU A 474 -21.38 11.57 5.50
N ASP A 475 -21.69 12.85 5.28
CA ASP A 475 -21.29 13.98 6.13
C ASP A 475 -22.46 14.97 6.24
N GLY A 476 -23.54 14.54 6.91
CA GLY A 476 -24.85 15.19 6.86
C GLY A 476 -25.61 14.96 5.55
N ASP A 477 -24.90 14.98 4.42
CA ASP A 477 -25.38 14.70 3.05
C ASP A 477 -24.60 13.54 2.40
N ILE A 478 -25.16 13.00 1.31
CA ILE A 478 -24.47 12.02 0.44
C ILE A 478 -23.48 12.77 -0.45
N VAL A 479 -22.19 12.62 -0.16
CA VAL A 479 -21.12 13.27 -0.91
C VAL A 479 -20.16 12.25 -1.53
N VAL A 480 -19.58 12.60 -2.67
CA VAL A 480 -18.56 11.76 -3.33
C VAL A 480 -17.17 12.22 -2.89
N ARG A 481 -16.32 11.26 -2.53
CA ARG A 481 -14.95 11.49 -2.03
C ARG A 481 -13.97 10.49 -2.62
N GLY A 482 -12.70 10.88 -2.64
CA GLY A 482 -11.57 9.96 -2.65
C GLY A 482 -11.46 9.28 -1.29
N THR A 483 -11.50 7.95 -1.31
CA THR A 483 -11.45 7.07 -0.15
C THR A 483 -10.32 6.07 -0.32
N ASN A 484 -9.92 5.38 0.77
CA ASN A 484 -8.96 4.29 0.65
C ASN A 484 -9.57 3.14 -0.12
N ALA A 485 -8.83 2.51 -1.02
CA ALA A 485 -9.27 1.31 -1.72
C ALA A 485 -9.70 0.24 -0.72
N SER A 486 -10.88 -0.35 -0.93
CA SER A 486 -11.40 -1.42 -0.08
C SER A 486 -12.15 -2.47 -0.90
N ALA A 487 -11.78 -3.73 -0.70
CA ALA A 487 -12.48 -4.87 -1.31
C ALA A 487 -13.88 -5.08 -0.73
N THR A 488 -14.18 -4.55 0.46
CA THR A 488 -15.48 -4.71 1.16
C THR A 488 -16.44 -3.54 0.93
N ASN A 489 -15.95 -2.40 0.44
CA ASN A 489 -16.74 -1.17 0.35
C ASN A 489 -17.54 -1.11 -0.97
N ALA A 490 -18.82 -1.48 -0.92
CA ALA A 490 -19.72 -1.45 -2.08
C ALA A 490 -19.96 -0.04 -2.63
N SER A 491 -19.71 1.03 -1.87
CA SER A 491 -19.82 2.41 -2.38
C SER A 491 -18.75 2.76 -3.41
N GLN A 492 -17.70 1.94 -3.55
CA GLN A 492 -16.66 2.11 -4.57
C GLN A 492 -17.00 1.40 -5.89
N LEU A 493 -18.18 0.79 -5.99
CA LEU A 493 -18.65 0.12 -7.21
C LEU A 493 -19.41 1.10 -8.09
N TRP A 494 -18.94 1.25 -9.33
CA TRP A 494 -19.47 2.18 -10.32
C TRP A 494 -19.80 1.47 -11.62
N GLN A 495 -20.81 1.94 -12.32
CA GLN A 495 -21.13 1.53 -13.69
C GLN A 495 -21.04 2.73 -14.62
N LEU A 496 -20.46 2.52 -15.81
CA LEU A 496 -20.34 3.54 -16.84
C LEU A 496 -21.41 3.30 -17.90
N GLU A 497 -22.49 4.08 -17.87
CA GLU A 497 -23.59 3.97 -18.81
C GLU A 497 -23.38 4.93 -19.99
N ALA A 498 -23.37 4.42 -21.22
CA ALA A 498 -23.13 5.23 -22.42
C ALA A 498 -24.19 6.34 -22.59
N ALA A 499 -23.74 7.56 -22.87
CA ALA A 499 -24.59 8.74 -23.08
C ALA A 499 -23.93 9.73 -24.05
N GLY A 500 -24.42 9.80 -25.29
CA GLY A 500 -23.81 10.64 -26.33
C GLY A 500 -22.38 10.21 -26.64
N GLU A 501 -21.42 11.14 -26.57
CA GLU A 501 -19.99 10.87 -26.78
C GLU A 501 -19.24 10.45 -25.50
N GLY A 502 -19.94 10.29 -24.36
CA GLY A 502 -19.34 9.93 -23.08
C GLY A 502 -20.20 8.97 -22.27
N TYR A 503 -20.02 9.01 -20.95
CA TYR A 503 -20.64 8.06 -20.01
C TYR A 503 -21.21 8.79 -18.80
N LYS A 504 -22.38 8.36 -18.33
CA LYS A 504 -22.90 8.68 -17.01
C LYS A 504 -22.29 7.69 -16.01
N LEU A 505 -21.75 8.20 -14.90
CA LEU A 505 -21.14 7.37 -13.86
C LEU A 505 -22.16 7.11 -12.76
N LYS A 506 -22.70 5.89 -12.71
CA LYS A 506 -23.67 5.47 -11.70
C LYS A 506 -22.96 4.84 -10.52
N ASN A 507 -23.23 5.33 -9.33
CA ASN A 507 -22.82 4.63 -8.12
C ASN A 507 -23.80 3.50 -7.84
N MET A 508 -23.32 2.26 -7.72
CA MET A 508 -24.20 1.12 -7.50
C MET A 508 -24.87 1.17 -6.13
N ASN A 509 -24.17 1.65 -5.10
CA ASN A 509 -24.69 1.70 -3.74
C ASN A 509 -25.72 2.81 -3.51
N GLY A 510 -25.48 3.98 -4.10
CA GLY A 510 -26.41 5.10 -4.05
C GLY A 510 -27.57 5.01 -5.06
N GLY A 511 -27.43 4.21 -6.13
CA GLY A 511 -28.41 4.12 -7.21
C GLY A 511 -28.56 5.39 -8.06
N LEU A 512 -27.63 6.34 -7.88
CA LEU A 512 -27.64 7.69 -8.45
C LEU A 512 -26.34 7.94 -9.22
N TYR A 513 -26.29 9.05 -9.96
CA TYR A 513 -25.22 9.36 -10.90
C TYR A 513 -24.35 10.52 -10.44
N LEU A 514 -23.08 10.49 -10.80
CA LEU A 514 -22.15 11.58 -10.52
C LEU A 514 -22.60 12.88 -11.21
N SER A 515 -22.69 13.96 -10.44
CA SER A 515 -23.05 15.29 -10.94
C SER A 515 -21.92 15.92 -11.75
N THR A 516 -22.21 17.06 -12.38
CA THR A 516 -21.14 17.96 -12.88
C THR A 516 -20.39 18.53 -11.68
N ILE A 517 -19.06 18.63 -11.77
CA ILE A 517 -18.25 19.31 -10.75
C ILE A 517 -18.25 20.82 -11.07
N LYS A 518 -18.81 21.64 -10.18
CA LYS A 518 -18.86 23.09 -10.35
C LYS A 518 -17.60 23.74 -9.79
N GLN A 519 -17.02 24.68 -10.54
CA GLN A 519 -15.94 25.56 -10.08
C GLN A 519 -16.56 26.91 -9.68
N ASP A 520 -16.43 27.34 -8.41
CA ASP A 520 -16.85 28.69 -7.99
C ASP A 520 -15.70 29.56 -7.43
N GLY A 521 -14.46 29.06 -7.49
CA GLY A 521 -13.28 29.80 -7.04
C GLY A 521 -12.85 29.56 -5.59
N THR A 522 -13.55 28.73 -4.79
CA THR A 522 -13.16 28.47 -3.38
C THR A 522 -12.44 27.14 -3.12
N ASN A 523 -12.29 26.22 -4.09
CA ASN A 523 -11.69 24.88 -3.93
C ASN A 523 -12.36 23.97 -2.87
N THR A 524 -13.59 24.25 -2.46
CA THR A 524 -14.29 23.53 -1.37
C THR A 524 -15.51 22.71 -1.81
N PHE A 525 -15.70 22.45 -3.11
CA PHE A 525 -16.89 21.75 -3.59
C PHE A 525 -16.66 20.26 -3.81
N ASP A 526 -17.73 19.51 -3.53
CA ASP A 526 -17.77 18.08 -3.72
C ASP A 526 -18.67 17.71 -4.86
N ALA A 527 -18.22 16.74 -5.65
CA ALA A 527 -19.13 16.02 -6.52
C ALA A 527 -20.22 15.37 -5.64
N THR A 528 -21.47 15.49 -6.08
CA THR A 528 -22.62 14.87 -5.43
C THR A 528 -23.22 13.82 -6.35
N LEU A 529 -24.20 13.08 -5.81
CA LEU A 529 -25.00 12.17 -6.59
C LEU A 529 -26.36 12.81 -6.92
N VAL A 530 -26.78 12.64 -8.17
CA VAL A 530 -27.99 13.24 -8.74
C VAL A 530 -28.80 12.20 -9.54
N SER A 531 -30.03 12.56 -9.89
CA SER A 531 -30.90 11.75 -10.74
C SER A 531 -30.29 11.52 -12.13
N ALA A 532 -30.78 10.51 -12.86
CA ALA A 532 -30.30 10.21 -14.20
C ALA A 532 -30.45 11.38 -15.18
N ASP A 533 -31.46 12.22 -15.00
CA ASP A 533 -31.76 13.37 -15.87
C ASP A 533 -30.81 14.56 -15.62
N GLU A 534 -30.21 14.62 -14.43
CA GLU A 534 -29.28 15.67 -14.00
C GLU A 534 -27.81 15.21 -14.05
N ALA A 535 -27.57 13.94 -14.37
CA ALA A 535 -26.27 13.31 -14.42
C ALA A 535 -25.31 14.02 -15.40
N ALA A 536 -24.05 14.16 -15.00
CA ALA A 536 -23.01 14.58 -15.93
C ALA A 536 -22.67 13.49 -16.94
N VAL A 537 -22.30 13.92 -18.15
CA VAL A 537 -21.71 13.07 -19.18
C VAL A 537 -20.20 13.28 -19.18
N TRP A 538 -19.48 12.20 -18.90
CA TRP A 538 -18.04 12.17 -18.77
C TRP A 538 -17.41 11.55 -20.01
N THR A 539 -16.54 12.29 -20.69
CA THR A 539 -15.69 11.71 -21.75
C THR A 539 -14.40 11.21 -21.12
N LEU A 540 -13.88 10.09 -21.65
CA LEU A 540 -12.68 9.43 -21.15
C LEU A 540 -11.52 9.70 -22.10
N GLU A 541 -10.53 10.47 -21.65
CA GLU A 541 -9.32 10.77 -22.42
C GLU A 541 -8.16 9.88 -21.95
N GLU A 542 -7.46 9.21 -22.87
CA GLU A 542 -6.29 8.40 -22.54
C GLU A 542 -5.05 9.29 -22.31
N LEU A 543 -4.41 9.20 -21.14
CA LEU A 543 -3.15 9.88 -20.82
C LEU A 543 -1.92 8.97 -21.03
N ALA A 544 -2.11 7.68 -20.80
CA ALA A 544 -1.14 6.60 -20.97
C ALA A 544 -1.90 5.26 -20.98
N LEU A 545 -1.20 4.17 -21.25
CA LEU A 545 -1.78 2.82 -21.23
C LEU A 545 -2.49 2.55 -19.89
N GLY A 546 -3.81 2.29 -19.95
CA GLY A 546 -4.63 2.02 -18.77
C GLY A 546 -4.89 3.22 -17.84
N VAL A 547 -4.47 4.43 -18.22
CA VAL A 547 -4.62 5.65 -17.41
C VAL A 547 -5.48 6.67 -18.13
N ILE A 548 -6.61 6.97 -17.52
CA ILE A 548 -7.69 7.79 -18.07
C ILE A 548 -7.79 9.12 -17.32
N ARG A 549 -8.21 10.15 -18.04
CA ARG A 549 -8.59 11.45 -17.51
C ARG A 549 -10.06 11.72 -17.82
N PRO A 550 -10.96 11.49 -16.86
CA PRO A 550 -12.38 11.81 -17.02
C PRO A 550 -12.60 13.33 -17.02
N ARG A 551 -13.40 13.81 -17.98
CA ARG A 551 -13.77 15.24 -18.11
C ARG A 551 -15.25 15.43 -18.42
N THR A 552 -15.80 16.59 -18.06
CA THR A 552 -17.16 17.01 -18.42
C THR A 552 -17.12 18.21 -19.37
N GLY A 553 -17.95 18.23 -20.41
CA GLY A 553 -18.08 19.38 -21.33
C GLY A 553 -16.84 19.67 -22.21
N GLU A 554 -16.85 20.82 -22.90
CA GLU A 554 -15.75 21.25 -23.80
C GLU A 554 -14.63 22.01 -23.08
N ASP A 555 -14.91 22.65 -21.94
CA ASP A 555 -13.92 23.46 -21.20
C ASP A 555 -12.81 22.60 -20.60
N ASN A 556 -11.56 22.98 -20.85
CA ASN A 556 -10.36 22.30 -20.39
C ASN A 556 -10.14 22.41 -18.86
N SER A 557 -10.99 23.13 -18.12
CA SER A 557 -10.95 23.23 -16.66
C SER A 557 -11.71 22.10 -15.94
N LEU A 558 -12.55 21.34 -16.65
CA LEU A 558 -13.58 20.44 -16.10
C LEU A 558 -13.15 18.96 -15.96
N MET A 559 -11.99 18.72 -15.35
CA MET A 559 -11.39 17.39 -15.19
C MET A 559 -11.54 16.87 -13.75
N MET A 560 -11.89 15.59 -13.58
CA MET A 560 -12.07 14.99 -12.26
C MET A 560 -10.73 14.88 -11.53
N HIS A 561 -10.63 15.51 -10.36
CA HIS A 561 -9.43 15.52 -9.54
C HIS A 561 -9.72 15.14 -8.09
N CYS A 562 -8.90 14.26 -7.52
CA CYS A 562 -8.94 13.96 -6.09
C CYS A 562 -7.96 14.88 -5.31
N ALA A 563 -8.51 15.88 -4.62
CA ALA A 563 -7.72 16.80 -3.81
C ALA A 563 -7.06 16.08 -2.60
N PRO A 564 -6.01 16.65 -1.98
CA PRO A 564 -5.29 16.01 -0.86
C PRO A 564 -6.16 15.67 0.35
N ASN A 565 -7.27 16.38 0.55
CA ASN A 565 -8.26 16.17 1.60
C ASN A 565 -9.36 15.16 1.20
N GLY A 566 -9.23 14.48 0.05
CA GLY A 566 -10.21 13.52 -0.46
C GLY A 566 -11.40 14.14 -1.19
N HIS A 567 -11.48 15.47 -1.30
CA HIS A 567 -12.57 16.12 -2.05
C HIS A 567 -12.42 15.87 -3.56
N ILE A 568 -13.55 15.69 -4.25
CA ILE A 568 -13.59 15.50 -5.70
C ILE A 568 -13.91 16.84 -6.36
N VAL A 569 -12.88 17.44 -6.95
CA VAL A 569 -12.89 18.80 -7.49
C VAL A 569 -12.54 18.83 -8.98
N SER A 570 -12.67 20.00 -9.58
CA SER A 570 -12.31 20.25 -10.97
C SER A 570 -10.89 20.80 -11.05
N TRP A 571 -9.96 20.03 -11.64
CA TRP A 571 -8.58 20.50 -11.81
C TRP A 571 -7.88 19.82 -12.98
N ASN A 572 -7.31 20.62 -13.88
CA ASN A 572 -6.57 20.14 -15.03
C ASN A 572 -5.10 19.87 -14.65
N ASP A 573 -4.76 18.59 -14.61
CA ASP A 573 -3.39 18.12 -14.47
C ASP A 573 -3.16 16.86 -15.33
N GLY A 574 -1.89 16.55 -15.58
CA GLY A 574 -1.46 15.49 -16.48
C GLY A 574 -1.25 14.14 -15.79
N LEU A 575 -0.48 13.28 -16.44
CA LEU A 575 -0.12 11.95 -15.90
C LEU A 575 0.62 12.07 -14.55
N GLY A 576 0.36 11.12 -13.65
CA GLY A 576 1.00 11.05 -12.32
C GLY A 576 0.42 12.06 -11.32
N SER A 577 -0.63 12.76 -11.70
CA SER A 577 -1.41 13.64 -10.83
C SER A 577 -2.64 12.92 -10.28
N ALA A 578 -3.35 13.58 -9.36
CA ALA A 578 -4.64 13.10 -8.88
C ALA A 578 -5.81 13.37 -9.86
N SER A 579 -5.52 13.85 -11.08
CA SER A 579 -6.45 13.88 -12.22
C SER A 579 -6.28 12.67 -13.16
N ALA A 580 -5.30 11.81 -12.90
CA ALA A 580 -5.05 10.58 -13.63
C ALA A 580 -5.65 9.38 -12.88
N TRP A 581 -6.56 8.67 -13.55
CA TRP A 581 -7.39 7.62 -12.97
C TRP A 581 -7.23 6.29 -13.70
N ASN A 582 -7.08 5.23 -12.94
CA ASN A 582 -7.23 3.85 -13.40
C ASN A 582 -8.70 3.47 -13.23
N ILE A 583 -9.34 2.99 -14.30
CA ILE A 583 -10.72 2.48 -14.26
C ILE A 583 -10.65 0.97 -14.42
N ILE A 584 -10.91 0.27 -13.32
CA ILE A 584 -10.54 -1.13 -13.14
C ILE A 584 -11.83 -1.96 -13.02
N PRO A 585 -12.04 -3.01 -13.82
CA PRO A 585 -13.17 -3.91 -13.64
C PRO A 585 -13.19 -4.50 -12.22
N ALA A 586 -14.36 -4.48 -11.58
CA ALA A 586 -14.60 -5.08 -10.28
C ALA A 586 -15.34 -6.40 -10.45
N SER A 587 -14.59 -7.50 -10.36
CA SER A 587 -15.14 -8.86 -10.44
C SER A 587 -15.46 -9.47 -9.07
N THR A 588 -15.07 -8.81 -7.98
CA THR A 588 -15.24 -9.33 -6.62
C THR A 588 -15.57 -8.26 -5.58
N ILE A 589 -16.25 -8.70 -4.51
CA ILE A 589 -16.46 -7.95 -3.28
C ILE A 589 -16.30 -8.87 -2.08
N ASP A 590 -15.62 -8.40 -1.04
CA ASP A 590 -15.37 -9.16 0.17
C ASP A 590 -16.44 -8.90 1.25
N VAL A 591 -16.72 -9.94 2.04
CA VAL A 591 -17.57 -9.87 3.23
C VAL A 591 -16.85 -10.50 4.42
N THR A 592 -16.96 -9.88 5.59
CA THR A 592 -16.36 -10.40 6.83
C THR A 592 -17.40 -11.08 7.70
N ILE A 593 -17.11 -12.30 8.14
CA ILE A 593 -17.90 -13.06 9.11
C ILE A 593 -17.14 -13.10 10.44
N GLY A 594 -17.80 -12.72 11.53
CA GLY A 594 -17.22 -12.72 12.88
C GLY A 594 -17.23 -14.10 13.54
N GLU A 595 -16.76 -14.17 14.78
CA GLU A 595 -16.73 -15.41 15.60
C GLU A 595 -18.11 -16.05 15.82
N ALA A 596 -19.17 -15.26 15.65
CA ALA A 596 -20.54 -15.74 15.70
C ALA A 596 -20.91 -16.70 14.53
N GLY A 597 -20.08 -16.77 13.48
CA GLY A 597 -20.33 -17.59 12.29
C GLY A 597 -21.37 -17.01 11.32
N TYR A 598 -21.88 -15.81 11.60
CA TYR A 598 -22.90 -15.15 10.79
C TYR A 598 -22.58 -13.68 10.51
N ALA A 599 -23.06 -13.19 9.37
CA ALA A 599 -23.11 -11.78 9.00
C ALA A 599 -24.42 -11.47 8.26
N THR A 600 -24.91 -10.24 8.31
CA THR A 600 -26.02 -9.81 7.44
C THR A 600 -25.50 -9.07 6.22
N LEU A 601 -26.19 -9.24 5.09
CA LEU A 601 -25.73 -8.73 3.80
C LEU A 601 -26.91 -8.25 2.95
N ASN A 602 -26.75 -7.09 2.32
CA ASN A 602 -27.61 -6.59 1.25
C ASN A 602 -26.77 -5.77 0.26
N LEU A 603 -26.45 -6.32 -0.91
CA LEU A 603 -25.53 -5.70 -1.86
C LEU A 603 -26.26 -5.05 -3.04
N PRO A 604 -25.71 -3.97 -3.62
CA PRO A 604 -26.28 -3.31 -4.80
C PRO A 604 -26.04 -4.08 -6.11
N VAL A 605 -25.29 -5.18 -6.06
CA VAL A 605 -24.91 -6.00 -7.20
C VAL A 605 -25.20 -7.47 -6.88
N ALA A 606 -25.50 -8.25 -7.92
CA ALA A 606 -25.65 -9.68 -7.77
C ALA A 606 -24.29 -10.33 -7.53
N VAL A 607 -24.25 -11.38 -6.70
CA VAL A 607 -23.02 -12.09 -6.35
C VAL A 607 -23.20 -13.60 -6.29
N GLN A 608 -22.13 -14.32 -6.59
CA GLN A 608 -21.98 -15.75 -6.35
C GLN A 608 -21.21 -15.96 -5.03
N LEU A 609 -21.78 -16.74 -4.12
CA LEU A 609 -21.12 -17.13 -2.88
C LEU A 609 -19.96 -18.09 -3.13
N SER A 610 -18.87 -17.91 -2.38
CA SER A 610 -17.72 -18.82 -2.37
C SER A 610 -18.06 -20.17 -1.72
N GLU A 611 -17.14 -21.12 -1.83
CA GLU A 611 -17.22 -22.38 -1.07
C GLU A 611 -17.19 -22.10 0.44
N GLY A 612 -17.92 -22.91 1.22
CA GLY A 612 -18.04 -22.74 2.67
C GLY A 612 -19.04 -21.67 3.15
N LEU A 613 -19.65 -20.91 2.24
CA LEU A 613 -20.72 -19.96 2.55
C LEU A 613 -22.11 -20.52 2.24
N THR A 614 -23.05 -20.20 3.12
CA THR A 614 -24.49 -20.45 2.95
C THR A 614 -25.26 -19.17 3.23
N ALA A 615 -26.31 -18.88 2.46
CA ALA A 615 -27.19 -17.74 2.70
C ALA A 615 -28.59 -18.21 3.08
N TYR A 616 -29.28 -17.40 3.88
CA TYR A 616 -30.62 -17.68 4.35
C TYR A 616 -31.53 -16.46 4.22
N THR A 617 -32.78 -16.69 3.83
CA THR A 617 -33.86 -15.71 3.87
C THR A 617 -34.78 -15.98 5.04
N ALA A 618 -35.22 -14.93 5.75
CA ALA A 618 -36.27 -15.07 6.75
C ALA A 618 -37.64 -15.26 6.09
N THR A 619 -38.43 -16.22 6.56
CA THR A 619 -39.74 -16.58 5.97
C THR A 619 -40.91 -16.41 6.93
N SER A 620 -40.71 -16.74 8.21
CA SER A 620 -41.72 -16.58 9.26
C SER A 620 -41.07 -16.22 10.59
N GLU A 621 -41.92 -15.90 11.57
CA GLU A 621 -41.51 -15.61 12.95
C GLU A 621 -42.45 -16.31 13.92
N THR A 622 -41.88 -16.71 15.06
CA THR A 622 -42.59 -17.05 16.29
C THR A 622 -42.30 -15.97 17.33
N ALA A 623 -42.77 -16.14 18.57
CA ALA A 623 -42.50 -15.17 19.62
C ALA A 623 -41.00 -14.99 19.92
N ASP A 624 -40.22 -16.07 19.83
CA ASP A 624 -38.84 -16.10 20.32
C ASP A 624 -37.81 -16.44 19.22
N ALA A 625 -38.24 -16.59 17.96
CA ALA A 625 -37.37 -17.02 16.87
C ALA A 625 -37.85 -16.57 15.47
N ILE A 626 -36.90 -16.36 14.57
CA ILE A 626 -37.11 -16.21 13.12
C ILE A 626 -36.83 -17.53 12.41
N THR A 627 -37.71 -17.91 11.49
CA THR A 627 -37.51 -19.08 10.61
C THR A 627 -36.74 -18.66 9.37
N LEU A 628 -35.69 -19.41 9.06
CA LEU A 628 -34.71 -19.16 8.02
C LEU A 628 -34.68 -20.32 7.02
N ASP A 629 -34.93 -20.03 5.76
CA ASP A 629 -34.80 -21.01 4.68
C ASP A 629 -33.51 -20.72 3.91
N GLU A 630 -32.76 -21.78 3.59
CA GLU A 630 -31.52 -21.70 2.83
C GLU A 630 -31.80 -21.25 1.38
N VAL A 631 -30.95 -20.36 0.86
CA VAL A 631 -31.00 -19.90 -0.52
C VAL A 631 -30.36 -20.94 -1.43
N GLU A 632 -31.14 -21.53 -2.32
CA GLU A 632 -30.66 -22.50 -3.31
C GLU A 632 -29.72 -21.85 -4.35
N GLY A 633 -28.76 -22.62 -4.87
CA GLY A 633 -27.94 -22.22 -6.02
C GLY A 633 -26.79 -21.25 -5.74
N LYS A 634 -26.62 -20.77 -4.48
CA LYS A 634 -25.51 -19.90 -4.05
C LYS A 634 -25.39 -18.56 -4.79
N VAL A 635 -26.39 -18.18 -5.59
CA VAL A 635 -26.46 -16.88 -6.26
C VAL A 635 -27.37 -15.97 -5.45
N LEU A 636 -26.89 -14.76 -5.15
CA LEU A 636 -27.66 -13.70 -4.53
C LEU A 636 -27.89 -12.59 -5.56
N PRO A 637 -29.11 -12.45 -6.11
CA PRO A 637 -29.48 -11.30 -6.93
C PRO A 637 -29.27 -9.98 -6.19
N ALA A 638 -29.04 -8.88 -6.94
CA ALA A 638 -28.87 -7.56 -6.37
C ALA A 638 -30.08 -7.15 -5.49
N GLY A 639 -29.81 -6.51 -4.35
CA GLY A 639 -30.84 -6.06 -3.42
C GLY A 639 -31.51 -7.18 -2.61
N SER A 640 -30.91 -8.37 -2.54
CA SER A 640 -31.41 -9.49 -1.73
C SER A 640 -30.87 -9.42 -0.29
N PRO A 641 -31.71 -9.10 0.72
CA PRO A 641 -31.28 -9.10 2.11
C PRO A 641 -31.23 -10.53 2.66
N VAL A 642 -30.06 -10.93 3.16
CA VAL A 642 -29.83 -12.30 3.67
C VAL A 642 -29.04 -12.31 4.97
N LEU A 643 -29.19 -13.41 5.71
CA LEU A 643 -28.22 -13.86 6.71
C LEU A 643 -27.22 -14.78 6.01
N LEU A 644 -25.93 -14.45 6.10
CA LEU A 644 -24.83 -15.26 5.59
C LEU A 644 -24.22 -16.07 6.73
N GLY A 645 -24.10 -17.38 6.57
CA GLY A 645 -23.39 -18.29 7.47
C GLY A 645 -22.08 -18.77 6.86
N GLY A 646 -21.04 -18.90 7.69
CA GLY A 646 -19.72 -19.36 7.26
C GLY A 646 -18.67 -19.31 8.37
N GLY A 647 -17.44 -19.74 8.04
CA GLY A 647 -16.30 -19.64 8.97
C GLY A 647 -15.92 -18.18 9.28
N GLN A 648 -15.29 -17.93 10.41
CA GLN A 648 -14.76 -16.59 10.74
C GLN A 648 -13.70 -16.17 9.72
N GLY A 649 -13.74 -14.91 9.28
CA GLY A 649 -12.74 -14.33 8.38
C GLY A 649 -13.33 -13.52 7.24
N SER A 650 -12.48 -13.11 6.31
CA SER A 650 -12.88 -12.46 5.05
C SER A 650 -13.20 -13.52 4.01
N HIS A 651 -14.31 -13.35 3.30
CA HIS A 651 -14.75 -14.21 2.21
C HIS A 651 -15.00 -13.40 0.96
N THR A 652 -14.45 -13.84 -0.16
CA THR A 652 -14.59 -13.16 -1.45
C THR A 652 -15.79 -13.67 -2.21
N LEU A 653 -16.68 -12.76 -2.58
CA LEU A 653 -17.85 -13.04 -3.42
C LEU A 653 -17.56 -12.60 -4.85
N THR A 654 -17.97 -13.41 -5.83
CA THR A 654 -17.81 -13.05 -7.25
C THR A 654 -18.99 -12.20 -7.70
N ILE A 655 -18.73 -11.05 -8.30
CA ILE A 655 -19.76 -10.15 -8.84
C ILE A 655 -20.30 -10.73 -10.15
N LEU A 656 -21.62 -10.85 -10.25
CA LEU A 656 -22.34 -11.31 -11.44
C LEU A 656 -23.00 -10.11 -12.13
N ALA A 657 -22.17 -9.28 -12.79
CA ALA A 657 -22.60 -7.98 -13.32
C ALA A 657 -23.78 -8.05 -14.32
N SER A 658 -23.93 -9.17 -15.03
CA SER A 658 -25.00 -9.40 -16.01
C SER A 658 -26.27 -10.02 -15.41
N ASN A 659 -26.26 -10.44 -14.14
CA ASN A 659 -27.45 -11.01 -13.51
C ASN A 659 -28.46 -9.89 -13.22
N SER A 660 -29.66 -10.06 -13.78
CA SER A 660 -30.79 -9.13 -13.64
C SER A 660 -32.00 -9.79 -12.97
N ASP A 661 -31.77 -10.86 -12.21
CA ASP A 661 -32.84 -11.55 -11.49
C ASP A 661 -33.43 -10.62 -10.43
N ALA A 662 -34.72 -10.81 -10.13
CA ALA A 662 -35.36 -10.07 -9.06
C ALA A 662 -34.75 -10.44 -7.70
N ALA A 663 -34.72 -9.47 -6.78
CA ALA A 663 -34.29 -9.71 -5.40
C ALA A 663 -35.08 -10.87 -4.76
N LEU A 664 -34.39 -11.65 -3.92
CA LEU A 664 -35.01 -12.76 -3.21
C LEU A 664 -36.16 -12.25 -2.32
N THR A 665 -37.24 -13.02 -2.28
CA THR A 665 -38.35 -12.73 -1.35
C THR A 665 -37.92 -13.12 0.06
N SER A 666 -37.82 -12.14 0.95
CA SER A 666 -37.50 -12.36 2.36
C SER A 666 -38.28 -11.41 3.25
N LYS A 667 -38.51 -11.82 4.51
CA LYS A 667 -38.94 -10.94 5.59
C LYS A 667 -37.82 -10.08 6.16
N PHE A 668 -36.57 -10.30 5.77
CA PHE A 668 -35.52 -9.33 6.05
C PHE A 668 -35.74 -8.06 5.23
N ALA A 669 -35.50 -6.92 5.87
CA ALA A 669 -35.31 -5.64 5.21
C ALA A 669 -33.81 -5.42 4.94
N GLY A 670 -33.50 -4.68 3.88
CA GLY A 670 -32.14 -4.41 3.44
C GLY A 670 -31.83 -2.92 3.41
N THR A 671 -30.57 -2.57 3.67
CA THR A 671 -30.03 -1.22 3.52
C THR A 671 -28.91 -1.23 2.48
N LEU A 672 -28.80 -0.19 1.65
CA LEU A 672 -27.66 0.01 0.73
C LEU A 672 -26.80 1.18 1.21
N LEU A 673 -27.44 2.24 1.70
CA LEU A 673 -26.81 3.31 2.46
C LEU A 673 -27.15 3.14 3.95
N PRO A 674 -26.38 3.74 4.87
CA PRO A 674 -26.79 3.83 6.27
C PRO A 674 -28.18 4.44 6.41
N THR A 675 -29.05 3.79 7.19
CA THR A 675 -30.46 4.16 7.29
C THR A 675 -30.89 4.20 8.76
N ALA A 676 -31.46 5.32 9.18
CA ALA A 676 -32.17 5.42 10.46
C ALA A 676 -33.52 4.71 10.35
N VAL A 677 -33.80 3.83 11.31
CA VAL A 677 -35.11 3.17 11.41
C VAL A 677 -36.06 4.10 12.19
N PRO A 678 -37.35 4.24 11.83
CA PRO A 678 -38.35 5.00 12.61
C PRO A 678 -38.84 4.28 13.87
N ASP A 679 -39.20 4.98 14.96
CA ASP A 679 -39.47 4.38 16.28
C ASP A 679 -40.71 3.46 16.31
N ASP A 680 -41.64 3.69 15.40
CA ASP A 680 -42.81 2.83 15.22
C ASP A 680 -42.50 1.50 14.50
N VAL A 681 -41.27 1.31 14.03
CA VAL A 681 -40.81 0.07 13.41
C VAL A 681 -40.11 -0.82 14.43
N ASN A 682 -40.70 -1.99 14.68
CA ASN A 682 -40.12 -3.03 15.53
C ASN A 682 -39.00 -3.79 14.82
N ALA A 683 -37.81 -3.19 14.76
CA ALA A 683 -36.66 -3.70 14.03
C ALA A 683 -35.63 -4.40 14.93
N TYR A 684 -34.98 -5.42 14.38
CA TYR A 684 -33.98 -6.24 15.05
C TYR A 684 -32.71 -6.37 14.20
N ILE A 685 -31.55 -6.36 14.85
CA ILE A 685 -30.23 -6.52 14.23
C ILE A 685 -29.50 -7.75 14.76
N LEU A 686 -28.68 -8.37 13.90
CA LEU A 686 -27.86 -9.50 14.29
C LEU A 686 -26.77 -9.06 15.28
N ALA A 687 -26.71 -9.71 16.44
CA ALA A 687 -25.60 -9.58 17.37
C ALA A 687 -25.40 -10.86 18.19
N LYS A 688 -24.21 -11.00 18.79
CA LYS A 688 -23.93 -11.99 19.82
C LYS A 688 -23.52 -11.23 21.08
N LYS A 689 -24.41 -11.17 22.08
CA LYS A 689 -24.11 -10.48 23.34
C LYS A 689 -23.29 -11.39 24.26
N GLU A 690 -22.59 -10.79 25.22
CA GLU A 690 -21.85 -11.55 26.23
C GLU A 690 -22.79 -12.51 26.97
N GLY A 691 -22.38 -13.77 27.14
CA GLY A 691 -23.19 -14.81 27.75
C GLY A 691 -24.12 -15.58 26.79
N ASP A 692 -24.29 -15.11 25.56
CA ASP A 692 -25.01 -15.89 24.54
C ASP A 692 -24.13 -17.03 23.98
N ALA A 693 -24.73 -18.22 23.88
CA ALA A 693 -24.12 -19.34 23.18
C ALA A 693 -24.04 -19.08 21.66
N GLU A 694 -25.09 -18.49 21.08
CA GLU A 694 -25.29 -18.30 19.63
C GLU A 694 -25.74 -16.87 19.34
N ALA A 695 -25.49 -16.38 18.11
CA ALA A 695 -26.00 -15.09 17.69
C ALA A 695 -27.53 -15.10 17.54
N LYS A 696 -28.14 -13.93 17.80
CA LYS A 696 -29.58 -13.70 17.74
C LYS A 696 -29.85 -12.37 17.06
N PHE A 697 -31.10 -12.15 16.66
CA PHE A 697 -31.59 -10.84 16.26
C PHE A 697 -32.09 -10.12 17.51
N TYR A 698 -31.43 -9.03 17.89
CA TYR A 698 -31.78 -8.19 19.04
C TYR A 698 -32.55 -6.97 18.61
N GLN A 699 -33.59 -6.63 19.37
CA GLN A 699 -34.37 -5.43 19.10
C GLN A 699 -33.45 -4.21 19.15
N LEU A 700 -33.64 -3.27 18.21
CA LEU A 700 -32.97 -1.98 18.28
C LEU A 700 -33.43 -1.24 19.53
N ALA A 701 -32.48 -0.63 20.25
CA ALA A 701 -32.79 0.23 21.39
C ALA A 701 -33.69 1.39 20.96
N GLU A 702 -34.48 1.94 21.87
CA GLU A 702 -35.29 3.13 21.60
C GLU A 702 -34.40 4.36 21.34
N SER A 703 -34.92 5.35 20.60
CA SER A 703 -34.26 6.64 20.46
C SER A 703 -34.13 7.31 21.83
N GLU A 704 -33.01 7.96 22.11
CA GLU A 704 -32.82 8.65 23.38
C GLU A 704 -33.21 10.14 23.25
N PRO A 705 -34.00 10.70 24.19
CA PRO A 705 -34.28 12.14 24.19
C PRO A 705 -33.01 12.94 24.49
N ILE A 706 -32.79 14.00 23.71
CA ILE A 706 -31.76 15.00 23.97
C ILE A 706 -32.41 16.11 24.78
N TYR A 707 -31.95 16.26 26.03
CA TYR A 707 -32.47 17.25 26.97
C TYR A 707 -31.74 18.59 26.86
N ALA A 708 -32.44 19.69 27.15
CA ALA A 708 -31.83 21.01 27.20
C ALA A 708 -30.75 21.07 28.29
N PRO A 709 -29.59 21.69 28.05
CA PRO A 709 -28.63 21.94 29.14
C PRO A 709 -29.24 22.89 30.19
N LEU A 710 -29.17 22.51 31.47
CA LEU A 710 -29.77 23.27 32.58
C LEU A 710 -28.72 24.07 33.36
N TYR A 711 -27.64 23.40 33.79
CA TYR A 711 -26.55 24.05 34.55
C TYR A 711 -25.20 23.81 33.90
N TYR A 712 -24.42 24.89 33.84
CA TYR A 712 -23.08 24.92 33.29
C TYR A 712 -22.04 25.20 34.37
N ARG A 713 -20.85 24.63 34.20
CA ARG A 713 -19.63 25.07 34.86
C ARG A 713 -18.81 25.91 33.89
N LEU A 714 -18.62 27.19 34.21
CA LEU A 714 -17.88 28.11 33.36
C LEU A 714 -16.40 28.05 33.66
N VAL A 715 -15.61 27.46 32.74
CA VAL A 715 -14.17 27.24 32.93
C VAL A 715 -13.36 28.18 32.05
N THR A 716 -12.39 28.87 32.62
CA THR A 716 -11.53 29.79 31.86
C THR A 716 -10.62 29.05 30.88
N ARG A 717 -10.43 29.62 29.69
CA ARG A 717 -9.46 29.18 28.66
C ARG A 717 -8.03 29.67 28.95
N ALA A 718 -7.78 30.20 30.15
CA ALA A 718 -6.46 30.70 30.50
C ALA A 718 -5.36 29.67 30.18
N ASN A 719 -4.26 30.12 29.59
CA ASN A 719 -3.12 29.27 29.22
C ASN A 719 -1.98 29.29 30.26
N ASP A 720 -2.25 29.82 31.46
CA ASP A 720 -1.31 29.94 32.57
C ASP A 720 -1.85 29.28 33.85
N ASP A 721 -1.42 29.75 35.02
CA ASP A 721 -1.79 29.23 36.35
C ASP A 721 -3.30 29.28 36.66
N ARG A 722 -4.08 29.96 35.82
CA ARG A 722 -5.54 30.00 35.89
C ARG A 722 -6.23 28.86 35.14
N ARG A 723 -5.51 28.10 34.30
CA ARG A 723 -6.08 27.03 33.47
C ARG A 723 -6.92 26.05 34.31
N GLY A 724 -8.14 25.75 33.84
CA GLY A 724 -9.03 24.78 34.50
C GLY A 724 -9.82 25.32 35.70
N ARG A 725 -9.63 26.60 36.07
CA ARG A 725 -10.43 27.25 37.11
C ARG A 725 -11.83 27.60 36.60
N ALA A 726 -12.84 27.42 37.46
CA ALA A 726 -14.22 27.77 37.17
C ALA A 726 -14.71 28.96 37.99
N ILE A 727 -15.70 29.68 37.48
CA ILE A 727 -16.38 30.75 38.22
C ILE A 727 -17.17 30.16 39.39
N GLU A 728 -16.97 30.69 40.58
CA GLU A 728 -17.64 30.31 41.83
C GLU A 728 -18.23 31.55 42.52
N LEU A 729 -19.48 31.43 42.98
CA LEU A 729 -20.07 32.35 43.94
C LEU A 729 -19.52 32.04 45.34
N VAL A 730 -18.79 32.97 45.93
CA VAL A 730 -18.16 32.72 47.24
C VAL A 730 -19.23 32.68 48.33
N ALA A 731 -19.44 31.51 48.93
CA ALA A 731 -20.36 31.31 50.04
C ALA A 731 -19.79 31.80 51.39
N GLU A 732 -20.67 32.08 52.35
CA GLU A 732 -20.26 32.24 53.76
C GLU A 732 -19.57 30.96 54.25
N GLY A 733 -18.34 31.09 54.77
CA GLY A 733 -17.52 29.96 55.19
C GLY A 733 -16.78 29.22 54.07
N SER A 734 -16.77 29.74 52.83
CA SER A 734 -15.98 29.16 51.74
C SER A 734 -14.47 29.15 52.07
N PRO A 735 -13.72 28.07 51.76
CA PRO A 735 -12.26 28.03 51.89
C PRO A 735 -11.54 29.12 51.09
N LEU A 736 -12.17 29.65 50.04
CA LEU A 736 -11.63 30.76 49.24
C LEU A 736 -11.45 32.03 50.07
N ILE A 737 -12.22 32.21 51.15
CA ILE A 737 -12.11 33.35 52.06
C ILE A 737 -10.75 33.33 52.76
N GLU A 738 -10.23 32.16 53.13
CA GLU A 738 -8.88 32.03 53.71
C GLU A 738 -7.80 32.48 52.73
N SER A 739 -8.08 32.42 51.43
CA SER A 739 -7.22 32.87 50.34
C SER A 739 -7.50 34.30 49.87
N GLY A 740 -8.30 35.07 50.61
CA GLY A 740 -8.58 36.48 50.36
C GLY A 740 -9.80 36.76 49.46
N ALA A 741 -10.66 35.76 49.22
CA ALA A 741 -11.96 35.98 48.59
C ALA A 741 -12.98 36.61 49.56
N THR A 742 -14.05 37.19 49.02
CA THR A 742 -15.10 37.82 49.81
C THR A 742 -16.44 37.16 49.51
N ALA A 743 -17.19 36.78 50.57
CA ALA A 743 -18.51 36.18 50.43
C ALA A 743 -19.47 37.11 49.65
N GLY A 744 -20.30 36.52 48.79
CA GLY A 744 -21.23 37.25 47.92
C GLY A 744 -20.59 37.86 46.66
N LEU A 745 -19.29 37.65 46.43
CA LEU A 745 -18.60 38.01 45.18
C LEU A 745 -18.20 36.76 44.38
N LEU A 746 -17.74 36.96 43.14
CA LEU A 746 -17.30 35.87 42.25
C LEU A 746 -15.78 35.68 42.25
N TRP A 747 -15.33 34.43 42.43
CA TRP A 747 -13.93 34.02 42.35
C TRP A 747 -13.73 32.86 41.39
N SER A 748 -12.52 32.67 40.87
CA SER A 748 -12.16 31.48 40.11
C SER A 748 -11.52 30.43 41.01
N SER A 749 -11.99 29.19 40.96
CA SER A 749 -11.51 28.12 41.83
C SER A 749 -11.27 26.81 41.08
N THR A 750 -10.44 25.95 41.66
CA THR A 750 -10.10 24.63 41.13
C THR A 750 -10.91 23.51 41.75
N GLU A 751 -11.80 23.80 42.71
CA GLU A 751 -12.61 22.79 43.38
C GLU A 751 -13.65 22.19 42.42
N ALA A 752 -14.05 20.94 42.69
CA ALA A 752 -14.99 20.20 41.85
C ALA A 752 -16.43 20.37 42.34
N GLN A 753 -17.21 21.12 41.55
CA GLN A 753 -18.68 21.06 41.43
C GLN A 753 -19.50 21.14 42.73
N SER A 754 -19.38 22.26 43.45
CA SER A 754 -20.43 22.68 44.38
C SER A 754 -21.55 23.42 43.62
N ASP A 755 -22.75 23.49 44.19
CA ASP A 755 -23.86 24.31 43.64
C ASP A 755 -23.47 25.78 43.44
N TYR A 756 -22.41 26.25 44.11
CA TYR A 756 -21.86 27.60 43.97
C TYR A 756 -21.03 27.81 42.70
N GLN A 757 -20.64 26.75 41.99
CA GLN A 757 -19.97 26.78 40.68
C GLN A 757 -20.89 26.46 39.49
N LEU A 758 -22.16 26.18 39.76
CA LEU A 758 -23.13 25.80 38.75
C LEU A 758 -24.00 26.99 38.40
N TRP A 759 -24.05 27.30 37.10
CA TRP A 759 -24.62 28.52 36.58
C TRP A 759 -25.65 28.22 35.50
N GLN A 760 -26.77 28.93 35.56
CA GLN A 760 -27.78 28.98 34.51
C GLN A 760 -27.79 30.39 33.91
N PHE A 761 -27.95 30.48 32.59
CA PHE A 761 -28.17 31.75 31.91
C PHE A 761 -29.64 31.85 31.52
N VAL A 762 -30.42 32.53 32.36
CA VAL A 762 -31.87 32.65 32.16
C VAL A 762 -32.12 33.80 31.20
N PRO A 763 -32.74 33.57 30.02
CA PRO A 763 -33.03 34.63 29.07
C PRO A 763 -34.04 35.62 29.66
N ASP A 764 -33.94 36.87 29.23
CA ASP A 764 -34.93 37.90 29.54
C ASP A 764 -36.33 37.47 29.07
N PRO A 765 -37.33 37.38 29.97
CA PRO A 765 -38.69 37.04 29.58
C PRO A 765 -39.30 38.03 28.57
N ASP A 766 -38.80 39.27 28.52
CA ASP A 766 -39.23 40.29 27.55
C ASP A 766 -38.49 40.19 26.20
N GLY A 767 -37.59 39.22 26.03
CA GLY A 767 -36.98 38.89 24.74
C GLY A 767 -35.89 39.85 24.27
N SER A 768 -35.20 40.53 25.18
CA SER A 768 -34.14 41.50 24.84
C SER A 768 -32.86 40.87 24.25
N GLY A 769 -32.76 39.53 24.25
CA GLY A 769 -31.55 38.79 23.87
C GLY A 769 -30.46 38.76 24.95
N LYS A 770 -30.77 39.25 26.16
CA LYS A 770 -29.85 39.28 27.31
C LYS A 770 -30.23 38.23 28.34
N TYR A 771 -29.29 37.96 29.25
CA TYR A 771 -29.40 36.89 30.22
C TYR A 771 -29.16 37.39 31.65
N ALA A 772 -29.84 36.75 32.60
CA ALA A 772 -29.44 36.74 34.00
C ALA A 772 -28.52 35.54 34.25
N MET A 773 -27.34 35.78 34.83
CA MET A 773 -26.42 34.73 35.25
C MET A 773 -26.78 34.29 36.68
N VAL A 774 -27.43 33.14 36.80
CA VAL A 774 -28.03 32.63 38.04
C VAL A 774 -27.19 31.49 38.58
N CYS A 775 -26.83 31.55 39.87
CA CYS A 775 -26.11 30.49 40.56
C CYS A 775 -27.10 29.47 41.13
N LYS A 776 -26.84 28.17 40.96
CA LYS A 776 -27.70 27.09 41.47
C LYS A 776 -27.90 27.16 42.98
N ALA A 777 -26.86 27.54 43.73
CA ALA A 777 -26.95 27.69 45.20
C ALA A 777 -27.89 28.82 45.65
N GLN A 778 -28.18 29.80 44.78
CA GLN A 778 -29.02 30.97 45.10
C GLN A 778 -29.91 31.33 43.90
N PRO A 779 -30.92 30.49 43.57
CA PRO A 779 -31.65 30.56 42.30
C PRO A 779 -32.60 31.77 42.20
N GLU A 780 -33.00 32.37 43.32
CA GLU A 780 -33.89 33.55 43.35
C GLU A 780 -33.18 34.83 42.89
N GLY A 781 -31.85 34.82 42.88
CA GLY A 781 -30.99 35.95 42.54
C GLY A 781 -30.24 35.82 41.22
N SER A 782 -29.32 36.73 40.96
CA SER A 782 -28.36 36.65 39.86
C SER A 782 -27.11 37.50 40.13
N VAL A 783 -26.08 37.35 39.29
CA VAL A 783 -24.95 38.30 39.28
C VAL A 783 -25.47 39.71 39.00
N ASN A 784 -25.06 40.68 39.82
CA ASN A 784 -25.40 42.07 39.61
C ASN A 784 -24.64 42.61 38.38
N PRO A 785 -25.33 43.27 37.44
CA PRO A 785 -24.70 43.72 36.21
C PRO A 785 -23.82 44.95 36.38
N THR A 786 -23.97 45.67 37.49
CA THR A 786 -23.09 46.80 37.83
C THR A 786 -21.97 46.30 38.73
N PRO A 787 -20.73 46.16 38.23
CA PRO A 787 -19.61 45.76 39.06
C PRO A 787 -19.28 46.84 40.09
N THR A 788 -18.54 46.45 41.14
CA THR A 788 -18.18 47.36 42.24
C THR A 788 -17.34 48.57 41.81
N ASP A 789 -16.65 48.48 40.67
CA ASP A 789 -15.89 49.55 40.03
C ASP A 789 -15.72 49.25 38.53
N VAL A 790 -15.54 50.29 37.70
CA VAL A 790 -15.35 50.18 36.24
C VAL A 790 -13.84 50.24 35.91
N ALA A 791 -13.09 49.30 36.49
CA ALA A 791 -11.64 49.18 36.35
C ALA A 791 -11.20 47.73 36.59
N ASN A 792 -9.92 47.41 36.36
CA ASN A 792 -9.37 46.06 36.63
C ASN A 792 -9.53 45.60 38.09
N ALA A 793 -9.79 46.51 39.04
CA ALA A 793 -10.06 46.21 40.44
C ALA A 793 -11.55 45.98 40.75
N GLY A 794 -12.45 46.21 39.79
CA GLY A 794 -13.87 45.92 39.91
C GLY A 794 -14.14 44.44 40.16
N ARG A 795 -15.21 44.16 40.89
CA ARG A 795 -15.67 42.80 41.23
C ARG A 795 -17.13 42.65 40.85
N TRP A 796 -17.49 41.44 40.44
CA TRP A 796 -18.88 41.04 40.25
C TRP A 796 -19.43 40.53 41.57
N ASN A 797 -20.51 41.16 42.04
CA ASN A 797 -21.27 40.76 43.23
C ASN A 797 -22.55 40.03 42.82
N TYR A 798 -23.10 39.26 43.75
CA TYR A 798 -24.36 38.54 43.56
C TYR A 798 -25.49 39.24 44.31
N ASP A 799 -26.60 39.47 43.64
CA ASP A 799 -27.86 39.91 44.24
C ASP A 799 -28.74 38.69 44.48
N ALA A 800 -28.83 38.25 45.73
CA ALA A 800 -29.60 37.06 46.11
C ALA A 800 -31.12 37.24 46.01
N THR A 801 -31.61 38.46 45.73
CA THR A 801 -33.04 38.81 45.80
C THR A 801 -33.65 39.19 44.46
N THR A 802 -32.83 39.57 43.48
CA THR A 802 -33.30 40.08 42.19
C THR A 802 -32.51 39.46 41.03
N ARG A 803 -33.23 39.07 39.98
CA ARG A 803 -32.64 38.65 38.69
C ARG A 803 -32.45 39.85 37.76
N HIS A 804 -31.26 39.96 37.19
CA HIS A 804 -30.83 41.08 36.35
C HIS A 804 -30.47 40.59 34.94
N TYR A 805 -31.26 40.98 33.94
CA TYR A 805 -31.17 40.49 32.56
C TYR A 805 -30.32 41.39 31.67
N ASN A 806 -29.04 41.50 32.01
CA ASN A 806 -28.16 42.54 31.47
C ASN A 806 -26.86 41.98 30.85
N PHE A 807 -26.66 40.66 30.89
CA PHE A 807 -25.47 40.02 30.36
C PHE A 807 -25.64 39.58 28.91
N ASN A 808 -24.61 39.79 28.10
CA ASN A 808 -24.49 39.25 26.75
C ASN A 808 -23.44 38.14 26.72
N LEU A 809 -23.75 37.04 26.02
CA LEU A 809 -22.85 35.93 25.77
C LEU A 809 -22.34 36.01 24.32
N ASN A 810 -21.06 36.30 24.13
CA ASN A 810 -20.50 36.47 22.79
C ASN A 810 -19.59 35.30 22.45
N LEU A 811 -19.99 34.49 21.46
CA LEU A 811 -19.16 33.42 20.91
C LEU A 811 -17.88 34.02 20.32
N SER A 812 -16.73 33.63 20.88
CA SER A 812 -15.42 34.14 20.48
C SER A 812 -14.67 33.20 19.54
N GLY A 813 -15.14 31.95 19.41
CA GLY A 813 -14.63 30.93 18.50
C GLY A 813 -14.56 29.54 19.14
N THR A 814 -14.28 28.54 18.32
CA THR A 814 -14.14 27.12 18.71
C THR A 814 -12.68 26.71 18.68
N ALA A 815 -12.20 26.02 19.71
CA ALA A 815 -10.88 25.41 19.72
C ALA A 815 -10.94 24.03 20.40
N ASP A 816 -10.24 23.04 19.82
CA ASP A 816 -10.22 21.66 20.31
C ASP A 816 -11.62 21.03 20.47
N GLY A 817 -12.58 21.44 19.61
CA GLY A 817 -13.98 21.00 19.67
C GLY A 817 -14.81 21.66 20.78
N VAL A 818 -14.28 22.69 21.45
CA VAL A 818 -14.95 23.41 22.54
C VAL A 818 -15.20 24.86 22.15
N ASP A 819 -16.44 25.32 22.33
CA ASP A 819 -16.82 26.71 22.13
C ASP A 819 -16.46 27.57 23.33
N TYR A 820 -15.92 28.76 23.05
CA TYR A 820 -15.51 29.72 24.06
C TYR A 820 -16.24 31.04 23.91
N TYR A 821 -16.72 31.57 25.04
CA TYR A 821 -17.53 32.78 25.10
C TYR A 821 -16.82 33.85 25.94
N ASN A 822 -16.97 35.11 25.55
CA ASN A 822 -16.72 36.23 26.45
C ASN A 822 -18.07 36.77 26.96
N ILE A 823 -18.08 37.25 28.20
CA ILE A 823 -19.29 37.71 28.90
C ILE A 823 -19.15 39.21 29.18
N THR A 824 -20.18 39.97 28.82
CA THR A 824 -20.23 41.43 28.99
C THR A 824 -21.53 41.86 29.66
N SER A 825 -21.54 43.02 30.31
CA SER A 825 -22.77 43.62 30.83
C SER A 825 -23.07 44.94 30.12
N ASP A 826 -24.34 45.18 29.82
CA ASP A 826 -24.80 46.45 29.24
C ASP A 826 -24.80 47.64 30.24
N GLN A 827 -24.53 47.38 31.52
CA GLN A 827 -24.32 48.42 32.54
C GLN A 827 -22.86 48.89 32.60
N THR A 828 -22.01 48.37 31.72
CA THR A 828 -20.60 48.76 31.56
C THR A 828 -20.32 49.16 30.12
N ASP A 829 -19.32 50.03 29.89
CA ASP A 829 -18.88 50.33 28.51
C ASP A 829 -18.43 49.05 27.80
N SER A 830 -18.67 48.96 26.48
CA SER A 830 -18.46 47.76 25.66
C SER A 830 -17.01 47.25 25.62
N GLN A 831 -16.06 48.00 26.18
CA GLN A 831 -14.67 47.59 26.30
C GLN A 831 -14.43 46.65 27.49
N TRP A 832 -15.36 46.48 28.42
CA TRP A 832 -15.16 45.71 29.66
C TRP A 832 -15.79 44.32 29.60
N PHE A 833 -14.98 43.31 29.92
CA PHE A 833 -15.36 41.90 29.90
C PHE A 833 -15.20 41.29 31.30
N MET A 834 -16.06 40.33 31.62
CA MET A 834 -15.85 39.44 32.76
C MET A 834 -14.58 38.61 32.54
N ASN A 835 -13.69 38.56 33.53
CA ASN A 835 -12.38 37.95 33.38
C ASN A 835 -11.93 37.17 34.62
N SER A 836 -11.20 36.07 34.41
CA SER A 836 -10.50 35.36 35.48
C SER A 836 -9.17 36.04 35.81
N ALA A 837 -9.09 36.73 36.94
CA ALA A 837 -7.91 37.48 37.33
C ALA A 837 -6.76 36.55 37.78
N GLY A 838 -5.51 36.99 37.61
CA GLY A 838 -4.34 36.27 38.09
C GLY A 838 -4.15 36.35 39.61
N SER A 839 -3.11 35.67 40.10
CA SER A 839 -2.76 35.56 41.54
C SER A 839 -2.62 36.90 42.27
N LYS A 840 -2.19 37.98 41.60
CA LYS A 840 -2.10 39.34 42.20
C LYS A 840 -3.43 39.91 42.66
N GLN A 841 -4.54 39.41 42.13
CA GLN A 841 -5.90 39.76 42.54
C GLN A 841 -6.60 38.61 43.26
N GLY A 842 -5.82 37.63 43.76
CA GLY A 842 -6.34 36.49 44.50
C GLY A 842 -7.24 35.58 43.67
N TYR A 843 -7.13 35.58 42.33
CA TYR A 843 -7.98 34.81 41.43
C TYR A 843 -9.47 35.22 41.38
N SER A 844 -9.78 36.47 41.73
CA SER A 844 -11.13 37.02 41.61
C SER A 844 -11.67 36.99 40.18
N ILE A 845 -13.00 36.98 40.01
CA ILE A 845 -13.59 37.35 38.72
C ILE A 845 -13.73 38.87 38.68
N ASN A 846 -12.96 39.50 37.78
CA ASN A 846 -12.85 40.95 37.68
C ASN A 846 -13.30 41.47 36.31
N LEU A 847 -13.05 42.76 36.07
CA LEU A 847 -13.18 43.38 34.77
C LEU A 847 -11.82 43.41 34.07
N HIS A 848 -11.82 43.15 32.77
CA HIS A 848 -10.64 43.33 31.93
C HIS A 848 -11.02 43.94 30.58
N ASN A 849 -10.18 44.82 30.04
CA ASN A 849 -10.47 45.57 28.81
C ASN A 849 -9.91 44.94 27.53
N ASN A 850 -9.23 43.79 27.64
CA ASN A 850 -8.72 43.05 26.50
C ASN A 850 -8.82 41.53 26.74
N PRO A 851 -9.86 40.85 26.27
CA PRO A 851 -10.02 39.42 26.50
C PRO A 851 -8.96 38.58 25.75
N ASN A 852 -8.26 39.16 24.77
CA ASN A 852 -7.17 38.54 24.01
C ASN A 852 -5.79 39.13 24.39
N ASP A 853 -5.49 39.24 25.69
CA ASP A 853 -4.21 39.73 26.19
C ASP A 853 -3.04 38.74 26.03
N GLY A 854 -3.25 37.64 25.29
CA GLY A 854 -2.33 36.52 25.14
C GLY A 854 -2.49 35.44 26.21
N THR A 855 -3.21 35.70 27.31
CA THR A 855 -3.47 34.72 28.37
C THR A 855 -4.80 33.99 28.20
N ASN A 856 -5.75 34.56 27.44
CA ASN A 856 -7.09 34.00 27.18
C ASN A 856 -7.99 33.83 28.41
N ALA A 857 -7.70 34.53 29.51
CA ALA A 857 -8.40 34.32 30.77
C ALA A 857 -9.84 34.86 30.83
N GLY A 858 -10.22 35.74 29.88
CA GLY A 858 -11.58 36.28 29.72
C GLY A 858 -12.50 35.44 28.85
N TYR A 859 -12.02 34.30 28.33
CA TYR A 859 -12.81 33.35 27.56
C TYR A 859 -13.21 32.16 28.43
N PHE A 860 -14.48 31.80 28.41
CA PHE A 860 -15.03 30.70 29.22
C PHE A 860 -15.68 29.63 28.34
N SER A 861 -15.41 28.36 28.63
CA SER A 861 -16.19 27.24 28.09
C SER A 861 -17.40 26.97 28.98
N PHE A 862 -18.52 26.63 28.37
CA PHE A 862 -19.77 26.31 29.03
C PHE A 862 -19.89 24.80 29.12
N ASN A 863 -19.33 24.21 30.18
CA ASN A 863 -19.33 22.76 30.34
C ASN A 863 -20.65 22.34 30.98
N VAL A 864 -21.50 21.61 30.26
CA VAL A 864 -22.79 21.13 30.79
C VAL A 864 -22.54 20.17 31.95
N VAL A 865 -23.23 20.40 33.07
CA VAL A 865 -23.17 19.55 34.27
C VAL A 865 -24.51 18.87 34.51
N GLU A 866 -25.62 19.58 34.29
CA GLU A 866 -26.98 19.04 34.45
C GLU A 866 -27.84 19.41 33.24
N TYR A 867 -28.79 18.55 32.92
CA TYR A 867 -29.77 18.73 31.85
C TYR A 867 -31.17 18.87 32.43
N ASP A 868 -32.03 19.61 31.74
CA ASP A 868 -33.44 19.76 32.06
C ASP A 868 -34.22 18.58 31.47
N THR A 869 -34.52 17.58 32.30
CA THR A 869 -35.23 16.38 31.86
C THR A 869 -36.68 16.62 31.49
N ASP A 870 -37.24 17.80 31.77
CA ASP A 870 -38.60 18.17 31.38
C ASP A 870 -38.62 18.89 30.01
N GLU A 871 -37.47 19.31 29.49
CA GLU A 871 -37.34 19.98 28.19
C GLU A 871 -36.52 19.14 27.19
N VAL A 872 -37.23 18.41 26.31
CA VAL A 872 -36.62 17.66 25.21
C VAL A 872 -36.42 18.59 24.01
N ILE A 873 -35.16 18.79 23.61
CA ILE A 873 -34.76 19.65 22.48
C ILE A 873 -34.40 18.87 21.21
N GLY A 874 -34.38 17.55 21.29
CA GLY A 874 -34.13 16.67 20.15
C GLY A 874 -34.20 15.20 20.51
N THR A 875 -33.88 14.33 19.55
CA THR A 875 -33.76 12.89 19.76
C THR A 875 -32.47 12.38 19.14
N ASP A 876 -31.75 11.55 19.87
CA ASP A 876 -30.60 10.81 19.38
C ASP A 876 -31.07 9.48 18.78
N ASN A 877 -31.02 9.41 17.46
CA ASN A 877 -31.39 8.22 16.70
C ASN A 877 -30.20 7.30 16.41
N THR A 878 -28.98 7.62 16.88
CA THR A 878 -27.80 6.79 16.63
C THR A 878 -27.97 5.32 17.05
N PRO A 879 -28.70 4.94 18.13
CA PRO A 879 -28.93 3.54 18.46
C PRO A 879 -29.79 2.79 17.44
N ARG A 880 -30.47 3.52 16.54
CA ARG A 880 -31.42 3.02 15.54
C ARG A 880 -30.95 3.23 14.11
N VAL A 881 -29.66 3.50 13.91
CA VAL A 881 -29.02 3.57 12.59
C VAL A 881 -28.43 2.21 12.21
N ILE A 882 -28.88 1.67 11.08
CA ILE A 882 -28.34 0.45 10.49
C ILE A 882 -27.29 0.85 9.46
N ALA A 883 -26.11 0.25 9.55
CA ALA A 883 -25.02 0.50 8.61
C ALA A 883 -25.38 0.07 7.18
N ALA A 884 -24.69 0.67 6.20
CA ALA A 884 -24.83 0.34 4.78
C ALA A 884 -24.65 -1.17 4.51
N ASN A 885 -25.33 -1.66 3.49
CA ASN A 885 -25.19 -3.02 2.96
C ASN A 885 -25.52 -4.13 3.96
N LYS A 886 -26.39 -3.86 4.94
CA LYS A 886 -26.84 -4.82 5.96
C LYS A 886 -28.29 -5.21 5.76
N ALA A 887 -28.59 -6.46 6.13
CA ALA A 887 -29.95 -6.92 6.35
C ALA A 887 -30.32 -6.82 7.85
N TYR A 888 -31.60 -6.60 8.12
CA TYR A 888 -32.20 -6.54 9.45
C TYR A 888 -33.61 -7.10 9.41
N TYR A 889 -34.19 -7.44 10.56
CA TYR A 889 -35.52 -8.03 10.63
C TYR A 889 -36.55 -7.03 11.13
N VAL A 890 -37.74 -6.98 10.53
CA VAL A 890 -38.88 -6.19 11.02
C VAL A 890 -39.97 -7.14 11.48
N SER A 891 -40.27 -7.13 12.77
CA SER A 891 -41.31 -7.97 13.35
C SER A 891 -42.67 -7.28 13.34
N THR A 892 -43.72 -8.08 13.16
CA THR A 892 -45.12 -7.63 13.28
C THR A 892 -45.80 -8.15 14.55
N GLN A 893 -45.08 -8.91 15.38
CA GLN A 893 -45.59 -9.50 16.61
C GLN A 893 -45.16 -8.69 17.84
N ALA A 894 -45.95 -8.82 18.91
CA ALA A 894 -45.65 -8.24 20.22
C ALA A 894 -44.77 -9.21 21.02
N THR A 895 -43.51 -9.42 20.64
CA THR A 895 -42.67 -10.48 21.24
C THR A 895 -41.20 -10.06 21.45
N GLY A 896 -40.45 -10.87 22.21
CA GLY A 896 -39.38 -10.45 23.15
C GLY A 896 -38.16 -9.70 22.61
N GLU A 897 -37.28 -9.27 23.53
CA GLU A 897 -36.08 -8.45 23.26
C GLU A 897 -35.06 -9.10 22.29
N ALA A 898 -35.18 -10.41 22.06
CA ALA A 898 -34.29 -11.18 21.19
C ALA A 898 -35.04 -12.32 20.45
N LEU A 899 -34.69 -12.52 19.19
CA LEU A 899 -35.20 -13.58 18.32
C LEU A 899 -34.06 -14.54 17.93
N SER A 900 -34.23 -15.81 18.26
CA SER A 900 -33.28 -16.89 17.92
C SER A 900 -33.34 -17.25 16.43
N LEU A 901 -32.26 -17.85 15.91
CA LEU A 901 -32.19 -18.31 14.52
C LEU A 901 -32.75 -19.74 14.44
N SER A 902 -33.80 -19.95 13.64
CA SER A 902 -34.39 -21.28 13.42
C SER A 902 -34.27 -21.66 11.94
N PHE A 903 -33.42 -22.64 11.63
CA PHE A 903 -33.18 -23.08 10.25
C PHE A 903 -34.23 -24.13 9.83
N GLY A 904 -34.96 -23.84 8.75
CA GLY A 904 -36.05 -24.65 8.23
C GLY A 904 -35.57 -25.97 7.62
N GLY A 905 -35.89 -27.08 8.28
CA GLY A 905 -35.88 -28.44 7.71
C GLY A 905 -37.21 -29.13 8.07
N PRO A 906 -37.63 -30.19 7.34
CA PRO A 906 -38.85 -30.90 7.69
C PRO A 906 -38.71 -31.44 9.11
N ALA A 907 -39.62 -31.05 10.01
CA ALA A 907 -39.76 -31.67 11.32
C ALA A 907 -40.20 -33.13 11.12
N VAL A 908 -39.24 -34.04 10.95
CA VAL A 908 -39.46 -35.45 11.21
C VAL A 908 -39.43 -35.61 12.72
N GLY A 909 -40.60 -35.95 13.26
CA GLY A 909 -40.84 -35.90 14.69
C GLY A 909 -39.95 -36.82 15.52
N ILE A 910 -39.84 -36.39 16.78
CA ILE A 910 -39.55 -37.13 18.01
C ILE A 910 -38.13 -37.69 18.17
N ASP A 911 -37.49 -37.19 19.25
CA ASP A 911 -36.23 -37.63 19.86
C ASP A 911 -34.99 -37.63 18.95
N GLN A 912 -34.09 -36.68 19.18
CA GLN A 912 -32.66 -36.92 19.46
C GLN A 912 -31.90 -35.58 19.58
N ILE A 913 -31.50 -35.26 20.82
CA ILE A 913 -30.33 -34.42 21.05
C ILE A 913 -29.12 -35.22 20.57
N ALA A 914 -28.49 -34.77 19.51
CA ALA A 914 -27.16 -35.20 19.10
C ALA A 914 -26.34 -33.96 18.74
N THR A 915 -25.73 -33.36 19.76
CA THR A 915 -24.56 -32.49 19.56
C THR A 915 -23.34 -33.40 19.40
N PRO A 916 -22.58 -33.35 18.31
CA PRO A 916 -21.23 -33.93 18.27
C PRO A 916 -20.35 -33.07 19.18
N GLY A 917 -20.02 -33.62 20.35
CA GLY A 917 -19.36 -32.90 21.42
C GLY A 917 -17.88 -32.62 21.14
N ALA A 918 -17.44 -31.45 21.60
CA ALA A 918 -16.17 -31.36 22.32
C ALA A 918 -16.34 -32.09 23.64
N GLU A 919 -15.58 -33.16 23.88
CA GLU A 919 -15.66 -33.96 25.10
C GLU A 919 -15.38 -33.11 26.35
N LYS A 920 -16.42 -32.84 27.15
CA LYS A 920 -16.25 -32.44 28.55
C LYS A 920 -15.92 -33.69 29.36
N ALA A 921 -14.85 -33.64 30.16
CA ALA A 921 -14.50 -34.73 31.07
C ALA A 921 -15.64 -35.00 32.08
N GLN A 922 -16.39 -36.09 31.87
CA GLN A 922 -17.50 -36.51 32.73
C GLN A 922 -16.96 -36.88 34.13
N THR A 923 -17.50 -36.28 35.18
CA THR A 923 -17.14 -36.61 36.57
C THR A 923 -18.08 -37.70 37.10
N TYR A 924 -17.54 -38.73 37.76
CA TYR A 924 -18.32 -39.83 38.34
C TYR A 924 -18.30 -39.79 39.87
N TYR A 925 -19.38 -40.28 40.48
CA TYR A 925 -19.56 -40.45 41.91
C TYR A 925 -20.03 -41.87 42.22
N ASP A 926 -19.56 -42.47 43.31
CA ASP A 926 -20.12 -43.74 43.80
C ASP A 926 -21.53 -43.53 44.39
N LEU A 927 -22.22 -44.62 44.72
CA LEU A 927 -23.59 -44.55 45.26
C LEU A 927 -23.67 -43.92 46.66
N GLN A 928 -22.52 -43.63 47.28
CA GLN A 928 -22.37 -42.90 48.53
C GLN A 928 -22.04 -41.42 48.30
N GLY A 929 -22.01 -40.96 47.04
CA GLY A 929 -21.80 -39.56 46.66
C GLY A 929 -20.35 -39.11 46.66
N ARG A 930 -19.37 -40.02 46.70
CA ARG A 930 -17.94 -39.68 46.67
C ARG A 930 -17.44 -39.67 45.23
N ARG A 931 -16.65 -38.66 44.86
CA ARG A 931 -16.09 -38.54 43.51
C ARG A 931 -15.10 -39.68 43.23
N VAL A 932 -15.27 -40.34 42.09
CA VAL A 932 -14.44 -41.45 41.60
C VAL A 932 -13.73 -40.99 40.33
N LEU A 933 -12.40 -40.87 40.39
CA LEU A 933 -11.60 -40.42 39.24
C LEU A 933 -11.46 -41.47 38.15
N TYR A 934 -11.44 -42.76 38.52
CA TYR A 934 -11.27 -43.89 37.59
C TYR A 934 -12.30 -44.97 37.91
N PRO A 935 -13.55 -44.83 37.46
CA PRO A 935 -14.58 -45.82 37.73
C PRO A 935 -14.26 -47.15 37.04
N SER A 936 -14.12 -48.22 37.82
CA SER A 936 -14.06 -49.60 37.33
C SER A 936 -15.46 -50.20 37.25
N ASN A 937 -15.61 -51.42 36.70
CA ASN A 937 -16.89 -52.08 36.46
C ASN A 937 -17.86 -51.98 37.67
N GLY A 938 -18.97 -51.24 37.53
CA GLY A 938 -19.85 -50.84 38.64
C GLY A 938 -20.87 -49.74 38.27
N ILE A 939 -21.84 -49.49 39.16
CA ILE A 939 -22.85 -48.43 38.98
C ILE A 939 -22.35 -47.13 39.64
N TYR A 940 -22.38 -46.03 38.90
CA TYR A 940 -21.98 -44.68 39.33
C TYR A 940 -23.07 -43.67 39.01
N VAL A 941 -22.92 -42.47 39.57
CA VAL A 941 -23.72 -41.29 39.22
C VAL A 941 -22.79 -40.26 38.57
N THR A 942 -23.15 -39.74 37.41
CA THR A 942 -22.37 -38.68 36.74
C THR A 942 -22.62 -37.32 37.40
N GLY A 943 -21.77 -36.31 37.11
CA GLY A 943 -21.89 -34.96 37.69
C GLY A 943 -23.19 -34.22 37.36
N ASP A 944 -23.88 -34.64 36.31
CA ASP A 944 -25.23 -34.22 35.90
C ASP A 944 -26.35 -35.09 36.50
N GLY A 945 -26.03 -36.02 37.39
CA GLY A 945 -27.00 -36.79 38.19
C GLY A 945 -27.52 -38.07 37.53
N GLN A 946 -27.00 -38.48 36.37
CA GLN A 946 -27.43 -39.72 35.72
C GLN A 946 -26.77 -40.94 36.35
N LYS A 947 -27.56 -41.99 36.62
CA LYS A 947 -27.03 -43.30 37.02
C LYS A 947 -26.53 -44.05 35.79
N VAL A 948 -25.26 -44.43 35.81
CA VAL A 948 -24.59 -45.13 34.71
C VAL A 948 -23.95 -46.41 35.23
N PHE A 949 -23.97 -47.47 34.42
CA PHE A 949 -23.24 -48.70 34.72
C PHE A 949 -22.01 -48.78 33.82
N ILE A 950 -20.83 -48.68 34.41
CA ILE A 950 -19.55 -48.84 33.73
C ILE A 950 -19.22 -50.33 33.76
N LYS A 951 -18.88 -50.89 32.60
CA LYS A 951 -18.92 -52.34 32.38
C LYS A 951 -17.60 -53.02 32.54
#